data_AF-A0A7X3MK77-F1
#
_entry.id   AF-A0A7X3MK77-F1
#
_cell.length_a   1.000
_cell.length_b   1.000
_cell.length_c   1.000
_cell.angle_alpha   90.00
_cell.angle_beta   90.00
_cell.angle_gamma   90.00
#
_symmetry.space_group_name_H-M   'P 1'
#
loop_
_entity.id
_entity.type
_entity.pdbx_description
1 polymer ?
#
loop_
_entity_poly.entity_id
_entity_poly.type
_entity_poly.pdbx_seq_one_letter_code
_entity_poly.pdbx_strand_id
1 'polypeptide(L)'
;MAIGLMWVFQPEAASADSGTIAITETTNNFNVPCGEGSANYDSDTKTLTLENAVISQGSAASPLLYGITIEREGVTVELLGKNSIDAYTGIWSRNPFQILGNGGGSLSIRASRNQDVNSVACFGIKIESGGLTVQDADLKVTLDDLGNVNGYAIDICGNDNLISNSHITLTMPPGSTTAYPKTTGINATMADSLTITDGSSITMNTVDAGIAVTGNLSISESNIVIERANQYAISCGNLDISNKSNLELIAGSHQAIGTGNLTISNSFVRAESEQNNGLLCANLEVTASSEVIAKGGKYPASFVENHMVIRESTLNAQSKEDVGLYCSNGDIEIISSKVEAGSDKELPGILTEKNLTLTDSEVISTGKAGEASILARADIYVTGGTTEIGAGKIISGNNITIAGIVTSDGSPSYNNIISNNPNGILIFPKADYSAVNAAIEKANELNKDDYSNFDIVEKAINAVVRDKDIREQDIVDGYAQAINAAVDALKPVLLPPINYPIIEADQTVVKDGTSSVTIKIDAVFNDFIGVSVDNKEVGKDQYTAKTGSTIITLKPEYIQTLTEGIHDVTIHFVNGTAQMNLTVTEKANPDDTDKPDDTDKPDKPDTPDKPDDTDKPDTPDKPDTPDKPDDTDKPDKPDTPDKPDDTDKPDTPDKPDDTDKPDNTDKPDTPDKPDDTDKPDTPDKPDDTDKPDTPDKPDDTDKPDTSDKPDNTDKPDTPPEKPGDTSNNGQPQRPSGSLNNGQTPKPSGSSNAQTTGQSTQTKAPKTGDHSPIEGLLLLMLVSGVGMTAAKKYEMHFKRSNHK
;
A
#
# COMPACT_ATOMS: atom_id res chain seq x y z
N MET A 1 75.02 -52.48 -4.72
CA MET A 1 73.67 -51.89 -4.97
C MET A 1 72.86 -52.12 -3.71
N ALA A 2 72.19 -51.09 -3.20
CA ALA A 2 71.24 -51.20 -2.10
C ALA A 2 69.99 -50.41 -2.50
N ILE A 3 68.81 -51.03 -2.38
CA ILE A 3 67.54 -50.42 -2.80
C ILE A 3 66.96 -49.70 -1.57
N GLY A 4 66.98 -48.38 -1.59
CA GLY A 4 66.31 -47.56 -0.59
C GLY A 4 64.82 -47.50 -0.87
N LEU A 5 63.99 -48.16 -0.06
CA LEU A 5 62.54 -48.00 -0.07
C LEU A 5 62.19 -46.64 0.54
N MET A 6 61.93 -45.66 -0.32
CA MET A 6 61.43 -44.35 0.08
C MET A 6 59.92 -44.47 0.40
N TRP A 7 59.58 -44.43 1.68
CA TRP A 7 58.19 -44.43 2.13
C TRP A 7 57.58 -43.05 1.87
N VAL A 8 56.81 -42.94 0.78
CA VAL A 8 55.88 -41.83 0.60
C VAL A 8 54.65 -42.13 1.43
N PHE A 9 54.53 -41.48 2.60
CA PHE A 9 53.24 -41.33 3.25
C PHE A 9 52.40 -40.39 2.38
N GLN A 10 51.51 -40.95 1.57
CA GLN A 10 50.30 -40.20 1.24
C GLN A 10 49.47 -40.12 2.54
N PRO A 11 48.90 -38.96 2.90
CA PRO A 11 47.83 -38.96 3.88
C PRO A 11 46.70 -39.84 3.33
N GLU A 12 46.09 -40.66 4.18
CA GLU A 12 44.83 -41.32 3.81
C GLU A 12 43.81 -40.22 3.50
N ALA A 13 43.16 -40.31 2.34
CA ALA A 13 42.15 -39.33 1.95
C ALA A 13 40.94 -39.47 2.87
N ALA A 14 40.91 -38.66 3.93
CA ALA A 14 39.82 -38.62 4.88
C ALA A 14 38.54 -38.20 4.14
N SER A 15 37.57 -39.10 4.07
CA SER A 15 36.25 -38.80 3.52
C SER A 15 35.33 -38.25 4.61
N ALA A 16 34.52 -37.25 4.26
CA ALA A 16 33.48 -36.71 5.14
C ALA A 16 32.27 -37.66 5.28
N ASP A 17 32.23 -38.81 4.58
CA ASP A 17 31.19 -39.86 4.71
C ASP A 17 31.03 -40.44 6.12
N SER A 18 31.82 -39.96 7.10
CA SER A 18 31.73 -40.30 8.52
C SER A 18 32.23 -39.20 9.47
N GLY A 19 32.35 -37.92 9.04
CA GLY A 19 33.05 -36.90 9.82
C GLY A 19 32.56 -35.45 9.67
N THR A 20 32.79 -34.66 10.72
CA THR A 20 32.60 -33.20 10.77
C THR A 20 33.72 -32.47 10.02
N ILE A 21 33.38 -31.43 9.26
CA ILE A 21 34.37 -30.51 8.67
C ILE A 21 34.73 -29.44 9.70
N ALA A 22 36.02 -29.30 10.06
CA ALA A 22 36.46 -28.40 11.13
C ALA A 22 37.45 -27.32 10.63
N ILE A 23 37.03 -26.05 10.68
CA ILE A 23 37.83 -24.88 10.32
C ILE A 23 38.30 -24.17 11.59
N THR A 24 39.54 -24.46 12.00
CA THR A 24 40.19 -23.88 13.19
C THR A 24 41.20 -22.81 12.81
N GLU A 25 41.66 -22.02 13.78
CA GLU A 25 42.71 -20.99 13.60
C GLU A 25 44.01 -21.52 12.97
N THR A 26 44.28 -22.82 13.08
CA THR A 26 45.46 -23.48 12.51
C THR A 26 45.14 -24.46 11.36
N THR A 27 43.91 -24.45 10.85
CA THR A 27 43.51 -25.28 9.70
C THR A 27 44.20 -24.79 8.42
N ASN A 28 45.01 -25.66 7.83
CA ASN A 28 45.68 -25.45 6.54
C ASN A 28 44.75 -25.91 5.40
N ASN A 29 45.11 -25.62 4.14
CA ASN A 29 44.31 -25.99 2.96
C ASN A 29 44.04 -27.51 2.91
N PHE A 30 42.82 -27.89 2.52
CA PHE A 30 42.44 -29.29 2.32
C PHE A 30 41.42 -29.48 1.17
N ASN A 31 41.34 -30.70 0.67
CA ASN A 31 40.25 -31.21 -0.17
C ASN A 31 39.76 -32.51 0.47
N VAL A 32 38.46 -32.61 0.71
CA VAL A 32 37.80 -33.76 1.36
C VAL A 32 36.60 -34.19 0.50
N PRO A 33 36.50 -35.45 0.05
CA PRO A 33 35.31 -35.95 -0.63
C PRO A 33 34.12 -36.03 0.35
N CYS A 34 32.93 -35.74 -0.14
CA CYS A 34 31.68 -35.66 0.63
C CYS A 34 30.55 -36.30 -0.20
N GLY A 35 30.38 -37.62 -0.10
CA GLY A 35 29.50 -38.38 -1.00
C GLY A 35 29.95 -38.30 -2.46
N GLU A 36 29.09 -37.79 -3.35
CA GLU A 36 29.42 -37.57 -4.77
C GLU A 36 30.16 -36.24 -5.04
N GLY A 37 30.26 -35.36 -4.04
CA GLY A 37 30.88 -34.03 -4.14
C GLY A 37 32.16 -33.87 -3.32
N SER A 38 32.57 -32.62 -3.08
CA SER A 38 33.75 -32.29 -2.27
C SER A 38 33.60 -31.02 -1.44
N ALA A 39 34.36 -30.94 -0.36
CA ALA A 39 34.56 -29.74 0.44
C ALA A 39 36.04 -29.34 0.40
N ASN A 40 36.32 -28.12 -0.05
CA ASN A 40 37.65 -27.60 -0.30
C ASN A 40 37.87 -26.38 0.59
N TYR A 41 38.91 -26.39 1.41
CA TYR A 41 39.29 -25.22 2.21
C TYR A 41 40.57 -24.60 1.70
N ASP A 42 40.54 -23.29 1.48
CA ASP A 42 41.74 -22.47 1.28
C ASP A 42 41.99 -21.59 2.50
N SER A 43 43.16 -21.72 3.11
CA SER A 43 43.53 -21.00 4.32
C SER A 43 44.09 -19.59 4.06
N ASP A 44 44.45 -19.26 2.82
CA ASP A 44 44.88 -17.92 2.40
C ASP A 44 43.66 -17.01 2.15
N THR A 45 42.63 -17.50 1.44
CA THR A 45 41.37 -16.76 1.22
C THR A 45 40.36 -16.90 2.35
N LYS A 46 40.55 -17.89 3.24
CA LYS A 46 39.59 -18.37 4.26
C LYS A 46 38.29 -18.97 3.68
N THR A 47 38.26 -19.37 2.42
CA THR A 47 37.06 -19.92 1.76
C THR A 47 36.93 -21.43 2.01
N LEU A 48 35.74 -21.88 2.42
CA LEU A 48 35.30 -23.27 2.38
C LEU A 48 34.31 -23.45 1.22
N THR A 49 34.81 -23.89 0.06
CA THR A 49 33.97 -24.17 -1.12
C THR A 49 33.37 -25.57 -1.03
N LEU A 50 32.05 -25.66 -0.99
CA LEU A 50 31.28 -26.90 -1.04
C LEU A 50 30.76 -27.11 -2.47
N GLU A 51 31.23 -28.16 -3.14
CA GLU A 51 30.80 -28.51 -4.50
C GLU A 51 30.02 -29.82 -4.48
N ASN A 52 28.68 -29.73 -4.60
CA ASN A 52 27.74 -30.86 -4.54
C ASN A 52 27.93 -31.79 -3.32
N ALA A 53 28.42 -31.24 -2.21
CA ALA A 53 28.84 -31.98 -1.04
C ALA A 53 27.66 -32.61 -0.26
N VAL A 54 27.83 -33.87 0.15
CA VAL A 54 26.90 -34.58 1.05
C VAL A 54 27.62 -34.90 2.36
N ILE A 55 27.30 -34.16 3.42
CA ILE A 55 27.97 -34.24 4.73
C ILE A 55 27.05 -34.96 5.71
N SER A 56 27.30 -36.24 5.98
CA SER A 56 26.45 -37.07 6.85
C SER A 56 27.18 -38.32 7.38
N GLN A 57 26.57 -39.04 8.32
CA GLN A 57 26.98 -40.40 8.75
C GLN A 57 26.41 -41.52 7.86
N GLY A 58 25.80 -41.20 6.70
CA GLY A 58 25.15 -42.18 5.82
C GLY A 58 23.90 -42.89 6.39
N SER A 59 23.51 -42.61 7.64
CA SER A 59 22.36 -43.22 8.33
C SER A 59 21.50 -42.16 9.03
N ALA A 60 20.27 -42.00 8.56
CA ALA A 60 19.31 -41.02 9.09
C ALA A 60 18.86 -41.26 10.56
N ALA A 61 19.28 -42.38 11.17
CA ALA A 61 19.01 -42.73 12.57
C ALA A 61 20.13 -42.28 13.55
N SER A 62 21.23 -41.72 13.04
CA SER A 62 22.37 -41.24 13.81
C SER A 62 23.07 -40.10 13.06
N PRO A 63 22.47 -38.89 13.04
CA PRO A 63 23.05 -37.73 12.36
C PRO A 63 24.40 -37.34 12.97
N LEU A 64 25.23 -36.63 12.21
CA LEU A 64 26.47 -36.03 12.72
C LEU A 64 26.18 -35.18 13.96
N LEU A 65 27.14 -35.04 14.89
CA LEU A 65 26.97 -34.08 15.98
C LEU A 65 27.05 -32.64 15.44
N TYR A 66 28.05 -32.38 14.62
CA TYR A 66 28.22 -31.15 13.84
C TYR A 66 28.47 -31.50 12.37
N GLY A 67 27.84 -30.81 11.43
CA GLY A 67 28.19 -30.91 10.01
C GLY A 67 29.49 -30.16 9.72
N ILE A 68 29.47 -28.86 10.00
CA ILE A 68 30.63 -27.96 9.89
C ILE A 68 30.82 -27.25 11.23
N THR A 69 32.07 -27.15 11.70
CA THR A 69 32.48 -26.27 12.81
C THR A 69 33.45 -25.20 12.34
N ILE A 70 33.17 -23.94 12.68
CA ILE A 70 33.99 -22.78 12.31
C ILE A 70 34.46 -22.09 13.59
N GLU A 71 35.74 -22.25 13.94
CA GLU A 71 36.38 -21.45 14.99
C GLU A 71 37.14 -20.25 14.42
N ARG A 72 37.62 -20.33 13.17
CA ARG A 72 38.42 -19.28 12.54
C ARG A 72 37.57 -18.07 12.14
N GLU A 73 38.00 -16.87 12.53
CA GLU A 73 37.29 -15.62 12.18
C GLU A 73 37.27 -15.34 10.67
N GLY A 74 36.13 -14.90 10.13
CA GLY A 74 36.01 -14.37 8.76
C GLY A 74 36.13 -15.44 7.67
N VAL A 75 35.47 -16.57 7.88
CA VAL A 75 35.35 -17.67 6.90
C VAL A 75 34.15 -17.44 5.99
N THR A 76 34.32 -17.68 4.70
CA THR A 76 33.22 -17.72 3.71
C THR A 76 32.96 -19.17 3.32
N VAL A 77 31.73 -19.66 3.54
CA VAL A 77 31.25 -20.92 3.00
C VAL A 77 30.66 -20.64 1.62
N GLU A 78 31.43 -20.94 0.58
CA GLU A 78 31.00 -20.82 -0.81
C GLU A 78 30.23 -22.07 -1.23
N LEU A 79 29.08 -21.89 -1.88
CA LEU A 79 28.23 -22.98 -2.36
C LEU A 79 28.32 -23.08 -3.88
N LEU A 80 28.69 -24.25 -4.38
CA LEU A 80 28.61 -24.64 -5.78
C LEU A 80 27.67 -25.85 -5.92
N GLY A 81 26.70 -25.76 -6.83
CA GLY A 81 25.73 -26.83 -7.07
C GLY A 81 24.80 -27.11 -5.88
N LYS A 82 24.61 -28.39 -5.53
CA LYS A 82 23.62 -28.84 -4.53
C LYS A 82 24.26 -29.50 -3.32
N ASN A 83 24.41 -28.74 -2.24
CA ASN A 83 25.08 -29.17 -1.01
C ASN A 83 24.05 -29.59 0.05
N SER A 84 24.43 -30.53 0.92
CA SER A 84 23.56 -31.03 1.98
C SER A 84 24.31 -31.46 3.24
N ILE A 85 23.67 -31.26 4.40
CA ILE A 85 24.18 -31.62 5.73
C ILE A 85 23.08 -32.36 6.50
N ASP A 86 23.37 -33.50 7.12
CA ASP A 86 22.48 -34.17 8.09
C ASP A 86 23.18 -34.31 9.45
N ALA A 87 22.91 -33.35 10.33
CA ALA A 87 23.65 -33.14 11.58
C ALA A 87 22.78 -32.47 12.66
N TYR A 88 22.94 -32.87 13.92
CA TYR A 88 22.27 -32.30 15.09
C TYR A 88 22.51 -30.80 15.25
N THR A 89 23.70 -30.33 14.91
CA THR A 89 23.95 -28.95 14.51
C THR A 89 24.53 -28.92 13.09
N GLY A 90 23.83 -28.28 12.14
CA GLY A 90 24.25 -28.23 10.74
C GLY A 90 25.58 -27.50 10.54
N ILE A 91 25.57 -26.21 10.83
CA ILE A 91 26.78 -25.37 10.94
C ILE A 91 26.81 -24.77 12.34
N TRP A 92 27.94 -24.93 13.03
CA TRP A 92 28.26 -24.20 14.27
C TRP A 92 29.44 -23.26 13.99
N SER A 93 29.37 -22.03 14.47
CA SER A 93 30.48 -21.08 14.42
C SER A 93 30.70 -20.39 15.76
N ARG A 94 31.97 -20.21 16.15
CA ARG A 94 32.34 -19.32 17.27
C ARG A 94 32.32 -17.85 16.87
N ASN A 95 32.53 -17.54 15.59
CA ASN A 95 32.85 -16.22 15.06
C ASN A 95 31.93 -15.81 13.89
N PRO A 96 31.94 -14.54 13.43
CA PRO A 96 31.23 -14.15 12.21
C PRO A 96 31.65 -14.97 11.00
N PHE A 97 30.70 -15.36 10.16
CA PHE A 97 30.95 -16.08 8.91
C PHE A 97 29.91 -15.74 7.83
N GLN A 98 30.30 -15.94 6.57
CA GLN A 98 29.45 -15.71 5.40
C GLN A 98 29.05 -17.05 4.76
N ILE A 99 27.82 -17.13 4.24
CA ILE A 99 27.40 -18.10 3.23
C ILE A 99 27.23 -17.33 1.91
N LEU A 100 27.90 -17.79 0.85
CA LEU A 100 27.85 -17.19 -0.48
C LEU A 100 27.43 -18.24 -1.51
N GLY A 101 26.31 -18.02 -2.19
CA GLY A 101 25.91 -18.84 -3.33
C GLY A 101 26.65 -18.42 -4.60
N ASN A 102 27.32 -19.34 -5.28
CA ASN A 102 27.99 -19.06 -6.54
C ASN A 102 27.38 -19.93 -7.66
N GLY A 103 26.97 -19.30 -8.77
CA GLY A 103 26.34 -19.99 -9.90
C GLY A 103 24.99 -20.66 -9.59
N GLY A 104 24.22 -20.16 -8.62
CA GLY A 104 23.01 -20.83 -8.12
C GLY A 104 23.30 -21.94 -7.10
N GLY A 105 24.33 -21.73 -6.28
CA GLY A 105 24.71 -22.63 -5.20
C GLY A 105 23.64 -22.73 -4.11
N SER A 106 23.34 -23.97 -3.70
CA SER A 106 22.31 -24.27 -2.71
C SER A 106 22.85 -25.12 -1.56
N LEU A 107 22.25 -24.96 -0.37
CA LEU A 107 22.57 -25.73 0.84
C LEU A 107 21.27 -26.20 1.53
N SER A 108 21.13 -27.51 1.69
CA SER A 108 20.05 -28.14 2.45
C SER A 108 20.55 -28.74 3.77
N ILE A 109 20.25 -28.07 4.88
CA ILE A 109 20.55 -28.56 6.23
C ILE A 109 19.32 -29.32 6.77
N ARG A 110 19.51 -30.59 7.11
CA ARG A 110 18.61 -31.35 7.99
C ARG A 110 19.23 -31.41 9.38
N ALA A 111 18.54 -30.84 10.37
CA ALA A 111 18.97 -30.91 11.77
C ALA A 111 17.99 -31.73 12.59
N SER A 112 18.48 -32.86 13.09
CA SER A 112 17.70 -33.90 13.75
C SER A 112 18.41 -34.43 14.99
N ARG A 113 17.66 -35.08 15.88
CA ARG A 113 18.18 -35.61 17.14
C ARG A 113 19.36 -36.57 16.94
N ASN A 114 20.48 -36.27 17.60
CA ASN A 114 21.50 -37.27 17.91
C ASN A 114 21.17 -37.92 19.27
N GLN A 115 21.34 -39.24 19.40
CA GLN A 115 20.94 -39.97 20.60
C GLN A 115 21.89 -39.75 21.80
N ASP A 116 23.14 -39.36 21.55
CA ASP A 116 24.17 -39.10 22.55
C ASP A 116 24.01 -37.70 23.20
N VAL A 117 23.27 -36.78 22.57
CA VAL A 117 23.09 -35.39 23.04
C VAL A 117 21.61 -35.03 23.10
N ASN A 118 21.01 -35.22 24.28
CA ASN A 118 19.56 -35.13 24.49
C ASN A 118 19.11 -33.99 25.44
N SER A 119 20.03 -33.09 25.80
CA SER A 119 19.83 -32.00 26.78
C SER A 119 20.03 -30.59 26.22
N VAL A 120 20.58 -30.47 25.01
CA VAL A 120 20.81 -29.20 24.29
C VAL A 120 19.79 -29.08 23.15
N ALA A 121 19.57 -27.89 22.61
CA ALA A 121 18.72 -27.70 21.42
C ALA A 121 19.40 -28.21 20.14
N CYS A 122 18.61 -28.58 19.14
CA CYS A 122 19.11 -28.82 17.77
C CYS A 122 19.22 -27.48 17.01
N PHE A 123 20.19 -27.37 16.10
CA PHE A 123 20.45 -26.13 15.36
C PHE A 123 20.63 -26.39 13.86
N GLY A 124 20.00 -25.59 13.00
CA GLY A 124 20.35 -25.58 11.57
C GLY A 124 21.69 -24.86 11.38
N ILE A 125 21.71 -23.57 11.70
CA ILE A 125 22.92 -22.75 11.84
C ILE A 125 22.95 -22.19 13.28
N LYS A 126 24.11 -22.22 13.93
CA LYS A 126 24.38 -21.56 15.21
C LYS A 126 25.65 -20.72 15.14
N ILE A 127 25.59 -19.49 15.65
CA ILE A 127 26.74 -18.62 15.88
C ILE A 127 26.82 -18.30 17.38
N GLU A 128 27.99 -18.42 18.00
CA GLU A 128 28.20 -18.10 19.42
C GLU A 128 28.66 -16.66 19.68
N SER A 129 29.35 -16.04 18.71
CA SER A 129 29.75 -14.63 18.76
C SER A 129 29.77 -14.04 17.35
N GLY A 130 29.09 -12.91 17.17
CA GLY A 130 29.05 -12.17 15.92
C GLY A 130 27.90 -12.54 14.98
N GLY A 131 27.94 -11.99 13.76
CA GLY A 131 26.83 -12.04 12.80
C GLY A 131 26.97 -13.05 11.66
N LEU A 132 25.84 -13.35 11.04
CA LEU A 132 25.69 -14.12 9.81
C LEU A 132 25.52 -13.18 8.61
N THR A 133 26.21 -13.47 7.51
CA THR A 133 25.84 -12.95 6.18
C THR A 133 25.42 -14.10 5.28
N VAL A 134 24.25 -14.02 4.65
CA VAL A 134 23.80 -14.92 3.57
C VAL A 134 23.61 -14.10 2.30
N GLN A 135 24.30 -14.48 1.23
CA GLN A 135 24.29 -13.74 -0.03
C GLN A 135 24.19 -14.69 -1.23
N ASP A 136 23.37 -14.33 -2.23
CA ASP A 136 23.20 -15.03 -3.52
C ASP A 136 22.83 -16.54 -3.39
N ALA A 137 22.24 -16.96 -2.27
CA ALA A 137 22.16 -18.37 -1.86
C ALA A 137 20.73 -18.93 -1.70
N ASP A 138 20.54 -20.16 -2.19
CA ASP A 138 19.38 -21.02 -1.89
C ASP A 138 19.63 -21.80 -0.58
N LEU A 139 19.10 -21.33 0.55
CA LEU A 139 19.26 -21.97 1.87
C LEU A 139 17.97 -22.67 2.31
N LYS A 140 18.02 -23.99 2.51
CA LYS A 140 16.94 -24.75 3.13
C LYS A 140 17.39 -25.29 4.49
N VAL A 141 16.60 -25.02 5.53
CA VAL A 141 16.77 -25.66 6.84
C VAL A 141 15.53 -26.45 7.21
N THR A 142 15.69 -27.72 7.54
CA THR A 142 14.64 -28.60 8.02
C THR A 142 15.01 -29.12 9.40
N LEU A 143 14.20 -28.82 10.42
CA LEU A 143 14.32 -29.45 11.73
C LEU A 143 13.38 -30.66 11.81
N ASP A 144 13.82 -31.78 12.38
CA ASP A 144 12.95 -32.91 12.74
C ASP A 144 13.45 -33.70 13.99
N ASP A 145 12.66 -34.69 14.43
CA ASP A 145 12.85 -35.55 15.63
C ASP A 145 13.33 -34.88 16.95
N LEU A 146 13.07 -33.58 17.15
CA LEU A 146 13.47 -32.84 18.34
C LEU A 146 13.00 -33.53 19.65
N GLY A 147 11.79 -34.09 19.64
CA GLY A 147 11.17 -34.80 20.76
C GLY A 147 11.00 -33.93 22.02
N ASN A 148 12.01 -33.87 22.89
CA ASN A 148 11.99 -33.12 24.16
C ASN A 148 12.86 -31.85 24.16
N VAL A 149 13.73 -31.66 23.17
CA VAL A 149 14.58 -30.46 23.08
C VAL A 149 13.94 -29.39 22.19
N ASN A 150 14.42 -28.15 22.32
CA ASN A 150 14.08 -27.06 21.40
C ASN A 150 14.85 -27.23 20.08
N GLY A 151 14.43 -26.51 19.05
CA GLY A 151 15.09 -26.42 17.77
C GLY A 151 15.09 -24.99 17.22
N TYR A 152 16.24 -24.55 16.72
CA TYR A 152 16.41 -23.24 16.09
C TYR A 152 16.92 -23.45 14.66
N ALA A 153 16.22 -22.93 13.65
CA ALA A 153 16.68 -23.11 12.28
C ALA A 153 17.91 -22.22 11.98
N ILE A 154 17.90 -20.98 12.45
CA ILE A 154 19.06 -20.10 12.51
C ILE A 154 19.11 -19.46 13.91
N ASP A 155 20.25 -19.55 14.60
CA ASP A 155 20.50 -19.04 15.96
C ASP A 155 21.75 -18.15 15.98
N ILE A 156 21.59 -16.88 16.36
CA ILE A 156 22.58 -15.82 16.16
C ILE A 156 22.85 -15.10 17.49
N CYS A 157 24.13 -15.04 17.86
CA CYS A 157 24.62 -14.42 19.08
C CYS A 157 25.60 -13.25 18.78
N GLY A 158 25.16 -12.23 18.03
CA GLY A 158 25.92 -10.97 17.94
C GLY A 158 25.55 -10.01 16.81
N ASN A 159 26.02 -8.77 17.00
CA ASN A 159 26.19 -7.65 16.07
C ASN A 159 25.13 -7.52 14.94
N ASP A 160 25.58 -7.11 13.75
CA ASP A 160 24.77 -6.91 12.54
C ASP A 160 24.71 -8.18 11.69
N ASN A 161 23.56 -8.40 11.06
CA ASN A 161 23.28 -9.60 10.27
C ASN A 161 22.63 -9.23 8.93
N LEU A 162 22.96 -9.95 7.86
CA LEU A 162 22.53 -9.64 6.50
C LEU A 162 22.02 -10.87 5.76
N ILE A 163 20.86 -10.73 5.12
CA ILE A 163 20.33 -11.64 4.11
C ILE A 163 20.08 -10.79 2.86
N SER A 164 20.85 -11.02 1.80
CA SER A 164 20.85 -10.26 0.54
C SER A 164 20.69 -11.23 -0.65
N ASN A 165 19.81 -10.91 -1.60
CA ASN A 165 19.55 -11.72 -2.81
C ASN A 165 19.47 -13.24 -2.56
N SER A 166 18.82 -13.66 -1.47
CA SER A 166 18.85 -15.05 -0.99
C SER A 166 17.45 -15.62 -0.73
N HIS A 167 17.27 -16.90 -1.05
CA HIS A 167 16.01 -17.61 -0.88
C HIS A 167 16.11 -18.62 0.27
N ILE A 168 15.44 -18.32 1.38
CA ILE A 168 15.51 -19.11 2.61
C ILE A 168 14.17 -19.84 2.85
N THR A 169 14.20 -21.17 2.91
CA THR A 169 13.05 -22.00 3.29
C THR A 169 13.30 -22.71 4.61
N LEU A 170 12.51 -22.39 5.64
CA LEU A 170 12.58 -23.01 6.96
C LEU A 170 11.37 -23.94 7.18
N THR A 171 11.62 -25.19 7.54
CA THR A 171 10.58 -26.20 7.81
C THR A 171 10.83 -26.86 9.16
N MET A 172 9.84 -26.83 10.05
CA MET A 172 9.99 -27.30 11.43
C MET A 172 8.72 -28.05 11.85
N PRO A 173 8.79 -28.99 12.82
CA PRO A 173 7.58 -29.61 13.35
C PRO A 173 6.74 -28.55 14.09
N PRO A 174 5.40 -28.53 13.93
CA PRO A 174 4.53 -27.77 14.82
C PRO A 174 4.75 -28.25 16.25
N GLY A 175 5.28 -27.37 17.10
CA GLY A 175 6.19 -27.80 18.16
C GLY A 175 5.53 -28.03 19.51
N SER A 176 4.68 -27.11 19.96
CA SER A 176 4.30 -27.05 21.37
C SER A 176 2.91 -26.49 21.68
N THR A 177 2.34 -26.99 22.79
CA THR A 177 1.23 -26.36 23.54
C THR A 177 1.71 -25.74 24.87
N THR A 178 3.02 -25.69 25.11
CA THR A 178 3.61 -25.03 26.28
C THR A 178 3.76 -23.52 26.07
N ALA A 179 4.03 -22.79 27.15
CA ALA A 179 4.18 -21.33 27.15
C ALA A 179 5.49 -20.80 26.51
N TYR A 180 6.34 -21.67 25.97
CA TYR A 180 7.61 -21.31 25.32
C TYR A 180 7.68 -21.97 23.93
N PRO A 181 8.22 -21.29 22.91
CA PRO A 181 8.32 -21.87 21.57
C PRO A 181 9.35 -23.01 21.59
N LYS A 182 8.97 -24.16 21.06
CA LYS A 182 9.89 -25.29 20.89
C LYS A 182 10.69 -25.17 19.60
N THR A 183 10.10 -24.56 18.57
CA THR A 183 10.73 -24.29 17.28
C THR A 183 10.76 -22.79 17.01
N THR A 184 11.94 -22.26 16.69
CA THR A 184 12.11 -20.86 16.25
C THR A 184 12.79 -20.82 14.88
N GLY A 185 12.29 -19.99 13.97
CA GLY A 185 12.85 -19.82 12.63
C GLY A 185 14.20 -19.12 12.66
N ILE A 186 14.19 -17.83 12.98
CA ILE A 186 15.41 -17.02 13.14
C ILE A 186 15.41 -16.45 14.55
N ASN A 187 16.36 -16.88 15.39
CA ASN A 187 16.59 -16.35 16.72
C ASN A 187 17.86 -15.48 16.73
N ALA A 188 17.66 -14.17 16.68
CA ALA A 188 18.69 -13.14 16.78
C ALA A 188 18.47 -12.27 18.04
N THR A 189 18.05 -12.90 19.15
CA THR A 189 17.76 -12.24 20.44
C THR A 189 19.00 -11.75 21.21
N MET A 190 20.19 -11.90 20.62
CA MET A 190 21.44 -11.25 21.07
C MET A 190 22.15 -10.53 19.91
N ALA A 191 21.40 -10.11 18.88
CA ALA A 191 21.88 -9.29 17.78
C ALA A 191 21.38 -7.84 17.88
N ASP A 192 22.20 -6.92 17.38
CA ASP A 192 21.90 -5.48 17.29
C ASP A 192 21.05 -5.17 16.04
N SER A 193 21.25 -5.91 14.95
CA SER A 193 20.41 -5.80 13.75
C SER A 193 20.28 -7.11 12.95
N LEU A 194 19.21 -7.18 12.16
CA LEU A 194 19.04 -8.10 11.03
C LEU A 194 18.45 -7.32 9.84
N THR A 195 19.17 -7.31 8.72
CA THR A 195 18.71 -6.73 7.44
C THR A 195 18.36 -7.83 6.46
N ILE A 196 17.20 -7.70 5.80
CA ILE A 196 16.71 -8.60 4.75
C ILE A 196 16.43 -7.73 3.51
N THR A 197 17.22 -7.90 2.45
CA THR A 197 17.25 -6.96 1.32
C THR A 197 17.49 -7.62 -0.04
N ASP A 198 17.43 -6.82 -1.11
CA ASP A 198 17.90 -7.10 -2.46
C ASP A 198 17.17 -8.30 -3.11
N GLY A 199 15.83 -8.33 -3.05
CA GLY A 199 15.03 -9.41 -3.64
C GLY A 199 14.91 -10.68 -2.77
N SER A 200 15.47 -10.68 -1.56
CA SER A 200 15.46 -11.85 -0.67
C SER A 200 14.06 -12.36 -0.33
N SER A 201 13.94 -13.66 -0.09
CA SER A 201 12.67 -14.29 0.32
C SER A 201 12.85 -15.25 1.49
N ILE A 202 12.03 -15.14 2.54
CA ILE A 202 12.04 -16.08 3.68
C ILE A 202 10.65 -16.71 3.84
N THR A 203 10.58 -18.03 3.69
CA THR A 203 9.34 -18.80 3.83
C THR A 203 9.41 -19.76 5.02
N MET A 204 8.40 -19.72 5.91
CA MET A 204 8.27 -20.59 7.07
C MET A 204 6.90 -21.30 7.07
N ASN A 205 6.89 -22.59 6.76
CA ASN A 205 5.65 -23.35 6.56
C ASN A 205 4.93 -23.71 7.87
N THR A 206 5.70 -23.96 8.93
CA THR A 206 5.16 -24.24 10.27
C THR A 206 6.25 -24.03 11.31
N VAL A 207 5.94 -23.29 12.37
CA VAL A 207 6.87 -22.95 13.45
C VAL A 207 6.11 -22.61 14.72
N ASP A 208 6.75 -22.60 15.90
CA ASP A 208 6.16 -21.97 17.08
C ASP A 208 6.41 -20.46 17.10
N ALA A 209 7.64 -20.01 16.86
CA ALA A 209 8.04 -18.59 16.74
C ALA A 209 8.78 -18.29 15.42
N GLY A 210 8.39 -17.25 14.69
CA GLY A 210 8.97 -16.93 13.38
C GLY A 210 10.36 -16.29 13.44
N ILE A 211 10.41 -14.96 13.40
CA ILE A 211 11.64 -14.15 13.52
C ILE A 211 11.63 -13.45 14.88
N ALA A 212 12.72 -13.58 15.63
CA ALA A 212 12.96 -12.90 16.89
C ALA A 212 14.29 -12.12 16.84
N VAL A 213 14.27 -10.81 17.07
CA VAL A 213 15.45 -9.94 17.12
C VAL A 213 15.40 -9.11 18.41
N THR A 214 16.53 -8.75 19.02
CA THR A 214 16.51 -7.82 20.17
C THR A 214 16.65 -6.36 19.74
N GLY A 215 17.53 -6.07 18.77
CA GLY A 215 17.60 -4.78 18.11
C GLY A 215 16.68 -4.65 16.89
N ASN A 216 17.19 -4.04 15.82
CA ASN A 216 16.40 -3.63 14.66
C ASN A 216 16.22 -4.76 13.63
N LEU A 217 15.03 -4.86 13.05
CA LEU A 217 14.75 -5.69 11.88
C LEU A 217 14.37 -4.78 10.71
N SER A 218 15.19 -4.76 9.66
CA SER A 218 14.99 -3.90 8.48
C SER A 218 14.75 -4.76 7.25
N ILE A 219 13.64 -4.51 6.53
CA ILE A 219 13.18 -5.30 5.39
C ILE A 219 12.96 -4.35 4.21
N SER A 220 13.66 -4.60 3.11
CA SER A 220 13.65 -3.78 1.89
C SER A 220 13.58 -4.67 0.66
N GLU A 221 12.73 -4.37 -0.33
CA GLU A 221 12.63 -5.13 -1.59
C GLU A 221 12.54 -6.66 -1.39
N SER A 222 11.88 -7.11 -0.31
CA SER A 222 11.96 -8.51 0.16
C SER A 222 10.61 -9.12 0.53
N ASN A 223 10.54 -10.45 0.44
CA ASN A 223 9.33 -11.24 0.68
C ASN A 223 9.46 -12.06 1.97
N ILE A 224 8.51 -11.98 2.90
CA ILE A 224 8.48 -12.87 4.07
C ILE A 224 7.10 -13.51 4.20
N VAL A 225 7.04 -14.83 4.13
CA VAL A 225 5.82 -15.62 4.27
C VAL A 225 5.96 -16.55 5.46
N ILE A 226 5.13 -16.34 6.49
CA ILE A 226 5.02 -17.22 7.65
C ILE A 226 3.60 -17.79 7.64
N GLU A 227 3.45 -18.95 6.97
CA GLU A 227 2.16 -19.61 6.72
C GLU A 227 1.40 -19.87 8.02
N ARG A 228 2.14 -20.24 9.09
CA ARG A 228 1.64 -20.32 10.46
C ARG A 228 2.77 -20.38 11.49
N ALA A 229 2.81 -19.39 12.38
CA ALA A 229 3.45 -19.50 13.69
C ALA A 229 2.42 -19.85 14.79
N ASN A 230 2.69 -20.83 15.64
CA ASN A 230 1.75 -21.18 16.74
C ASN A 230 1.72 -20.13 17.87
N GLN A 231 2.79 -19.34 18.01
CA GLN A 231 2.91 -18.22 18.93
C GLN A 231 2.88 -16.90 18.16
N TYR A 232 4.03 -16.37 17.75
CA TYR A 232 4.17 -15.08 17.06
C TYR A 232 4.96 -15.21 15.76
N ALA A 233 4.70 -14.35 14.76
CA ALA A 233 5.41 -14.39 13.49
C ALA A 233 6.66 -13.49 13.48
N ILE A 234 6.58 -12.25 13.99
CA ILE A 234 7.74 -11.37 14.19
C ILE A 234 7.71 -10.76 15.60
N SER A 235 8.86 -10.76 16.27
CA SER A 235 9.12 -10.03 17.52
C SER A 235 10.47 -9.32 17.44
N CYS A 236 10.52 -7.99 17.54
CA CYS A 236 11.76 -7.22 17.36
C CYS A 236 11.80 -5.93 18.21
N GLY A 237 12.95 -5.25 18.26
CA GLY A 237 13.11 -3.96 18.94
C GLY A 237 12.53 -2.80 18.14
N ASN A 238 12.83 -2.73 16.85
CA ASN A 238 12.17 -1.88 15.85
C ASN A 238 11.99 -2.67 14.55
N LEU A 239 10.99 -2.30 13.75
CA LEU A 239 10.67 -2.93 12.47
C LEU A 239 10.48 -1.88 11.37
N ASP A 240 11.37 -1.87 10.39
CA ASP A 240 11.27 -1.02 9.21
C ASP A 240 10.97 -1.88 7.99
N ILE A 241 9.88 -1.58 7.29
CA ILE A 241 9.41 -2.29 6.09
C ILE A 241 9.32 -1.28 4.95
N SER A 242 10.04 -1.54 3.86
CA SER A 242 10.30 -0.54 2.82
C SER A 242 10.40 -1.13 1.41
N ASN A 243 10.37 -0.25 0.40
CA ASN A 243 10.79 -0.52 -0.97
C ASN A 243 10.12 -1.75 -1.61
N LYS A 244 8.78 -1.80 -1.63
CA LYS A 244 7.97 -2.88 -2.21
C LYS A 244 8.17 -4.24 -1.54
N SER A 245 8.48 -4.24 -0.25
CA SER A 245 8.47 -5.47 0.54
C SER A 245 7.05 -6.03 0.68
N ASN A 246 6.95 -7.35 0.80
CA ASN A 246 5.70 -8.09 0.89
C ASN A 246 5.76 -9.07 2.07
N LEU A 247 4.95 -8.83 3.10
CA LEU A 247 4.90 -9.67 4.29
C LEU A 247 3.52 -10.32 4.46
N GLU A 248 3.47 -11.64 4.52
CA GLU A 248 2.28 -12.42 4.88
C GLU A 248 2.54 -13.24 6.14
N LEU A 249 1.95 -12.81 7.26
CA LEU A 249 2.29 -13.28 8.59
C LEU A 249 1.03 -13.78 9.33
N ILE A 250 0.98 -15.07 9.65
CA ILE A 250 -0.11 -15.66 10.43
C ILE A 250 0.40 -16.21 11.77
N ALA A 251 -0.22 -15.78 12.86
CA ALA A 251 0.11 -16.16 14.23
C ALA A 251 -1.09 -16.78 14.97
N GLY A 252 -0.81 -17.72 15.88
CA GLY A 252 -1.83 -18.42 16.66
C GLY A 252 -2.16 -17.72 17.97
N SER A 253 -1.34 -17.97 18.99
CA SER A 253 -1.61 -17.57 20.38
C SER A 253 -1.12 -16.17 20.77
N HIS A 254 -0.15 -15.63 20.03
CA HIS A 254 0.46 -14.32 20.27
C HIS A 254 0.32 -13.42 19.03
N GLN A 255 0.83 -12.20 19.12
CA GLN A 255 0.71 -11.20 18.06
C GLN A 255 1.41 -11.62 16.76
N ALA A 256 0.90 -11.19 15.59
CA ALA A 256 1.59 -11.46 14.33
C ALA A 256 2.86 -10.61 14.19
N ILE A 257 2.76 -9.30 14.44
CA ILE A 257 3.93 -8.41 14.64
C ILE A 257 3.91 -7.85 16.06
N GLY A 258 5.01 -8.02 16.78
CA GLY A 258 5.34 -7.30 18.01
C GLY A 258 6.64 -6.50 17.84
N THR A 259 6.62 -5.20 18.11
CA THR A 259 7.82 -4.34 17.98
C THR A 259 7.76 -3.12 18.90
N GLY A 260 8.88 -2.40 19.06
CA GLY A 260 8.89 -1.02 19.53
C GLY A 260 8.29 -0.11 18.46
N ASN A 261 9.10 0.46 17.58
CA ASN A 261 8.58 1.22 16.45
C ASN A 261 8.25 0.30 15.25
N LEU A 262 7.20 0.65 14.49
CA LEU A 262 6.81 -0.01 13.25
C LEU A 262 6.67 1.05 12.13
N THR A 263 7.59 1.02 11.18
CA THR A 263 7.57 1.87 9.98
C THR A 263 7.22 1.02 8.77
N ILE A 264 6.21 1.41 8.00
CA ILE A 264 5.81 0.74 6.75
C ILE A 264 5.73 1.79 5.64
N SER A 265 6.50 1.60 4.56
CA SER A 265 6.60 2.53 3.44
C SER A 265 6.60 1.80 2.10
N ASN A 266 5.76 2.23 1.14
CA ASN A 266 5.70 1.68 -0.22
C ASN A 266 5.68 0.13 -0.24
N SER A 267 4.93 -0.51 0.67
CA SER A 267 5.02 -1.96 0.93
C SER A 267 3.67 -2.59 1.31
N PHE A 268 3.55 -3.90 1.15
CA PHE A 268 2.37 -4.69 1.56
C PHE A 268 2.66 -5.47 2.86
N VAL A 269 1.78 -5.37 3.85
CA VAL A 269 1.88 -6.10 5.13
C VAL A 269 0.53 -6.67 5.55
N ARG A 270 0.40 -8.00 5.52
CA ARG A 270 -0.71 -8.72 6.14
C ARG A 270 -0.25 -9.40 7.43
N ALA A 271 -0.83 -8.99 8.55
CA ALA A 271 -0.52 -9.48 9.89
C ALA A 271 -1.81 -9.95 10.60
N GLU A 272 -2.00 -11.27 10.70
CA GLU A 272 -3.22 -11.89 11.26
C GLU A 272 -2.89 -12.77 12.48
N SER A 273 -3.53 -12.50 13.62
CA SER A 273 -3.47 -13.38 14.79
C SER A 273 -4.83 -14.03 15.07
N GLU A 274 -4.81 -15.32 15.41
CA GLU A 274 -6.02 -16.07 15.77
C GLU A 274 -6.56 -15.71 17.15
N GLN A 275 -5.71 -15.33 18.10
CA GLN A 275 -6.07 -15.07 19.50
C GLN A 275 -5.61 -13.71 20.04
N ASN A 276 -4.70 -13.01 19.37
CA ASN A 276 -4.02 -11.82 19.88
C ASN A 276 -4.11 -10.64 18.88
N ASN A 277 -3.27 -9.61 18.99
CA ASN A 277 -3.21 -8.52 18.01
C ASN A 277 -2.68 -8.97 16.64
N GLY A 278 -3.12 -8.33 15.56
CA GLY A 278 -2.41 -8.40 14.29
C GLY A 278 -1.08 -7.63 14.39
N LEU A 279 -1.19 -6.35 14.75
CA LEU A 279 -0.07 -5.46 15.04
C LEU A 279 -0.08 -5.04 16.52
N LEU A 280 1.06 -5.15 17.20
CA LEU A 280 1.29 -4.63 18.55
C LEU A 280 2.60 -3.84 18.55
N CYS A 281 2.53 -2.52 18.75
CA CYS A 281 3.72 -1.66 18.70
C CYS A 281 3.64 -0.43 19.62
N ALA A 282 4.80 0.17 19.90
CA ALA A 282 4.91 1.41 20.65
C ALA A 282 4.56 2.65 19.82
N ASN A 283 4.95 2.68 18.54
CA ASN A 283 4.51 3.68 17.54
C ASN A 283 4.31 2.99 16.18
N LEU A 284 3.38 3.52 15.37
CA LEU A 284 3.08 3.04 14.03
C LEU A 284 3.10 4.20 13.03
N GLU A 285 3.90 4.08 11.98
CA GLU A 285 3.89 4.97 10.82
C GLU A 285 3.68 4.16 9.52
N VAL A 286 2.65 4.50 8.74
CA VAL A 286 2.30 3.85 7.47
C VAL A 286 2.22 4.91 6.37
N THR A 287 3.07 4.81 5.34
CA THR A 287 3.36 5.90 4.39
C THR A 287 3.50 5.43 2.94
N ALA A 288 3.47 6.40 2.02
CA ALA A 288 3.89 6.25 0.62
C ALA A 288 3.20 5.09 -0.12
N SER A 289 1.86 5.06 -0.11
CA SER A 289 1.04 4.05 -0.78
C SER A 289 1.29 2.61 -0.31
N SER A 290 1.53 2.43 0.98
CA SER A 290 1.53 1.11 1.61
C SER A 290 0.11 0.53 1.72
N GLU A 291 0.00 -0.80 1.74
CA GLU A 291 -1.24 -1.52 2.03
C GLU A 291 -1.03 -2.41 3.27
N VAL A 292 -1.86 -2.22 4.29
CA VAL A 292 -1.75 -2.93 5.57
C VAL A 292 -3.05 -3.65 5.93
N ILE A 293 -2.98 -4.97 6.14
CA ILE A 293 -4.11 -5.79 6.59
C ILE A 293 -3.81 -6.35 7.98
N ALA A 294 -4.35 -5.70 9.01
CA ALA A 294 -4.22 -6.11 10.40
C ALA A 294 -5.47 -6.89 10.85
N LYS A 295 -5.31 -8.07 11.45
CA LYS A 295 -6.42 -8.89 11.93
C LYS A 295 -6.19 -9.41 13.34
N GLY A 296 -7.11 -9.06 14.24
CA GLY A 296 -7.09 -9.40 15.66
C GLY A 296 -7.98 -10.59 16.03
N GLY A 297 -7.52 -11.36 17.01
CA GLY A 297 -8.30 -12.38 17.71
C GLY A 297 -9.09 -11.75 18.86
N LYS A 298 -8.58 -11.87 20.09
CA LYS A 298 -9.25 -11.43 21.32
C LYS A 298 -8.86 -10.03 21.81
N TYR A 299 -8.08 -9.33 21.00
CA TYR A 299 -7.42 -8.06 21.28
C TYR A 299 -7.48 -7.19 20.01
N PRO A 300 -7.14 -5.89 20.07
CA PRO A 300 -7.31 -5.00 18.92
C PRO A 300 -6.56 -5.47 17.68
N ALA A 301 -7.09 -5.20 16.48
CA ALA A 301 -6.42 -5.65 15.25
C ALA A 301 -5.07 -4.95 15.07
N SER A 302 -5.02 -3.64 15.34
CA SER A 302 -3.80 -2.89 15.61
C SER A 302 -3.88 -2.24 17.00
N PHE A 303 -2.91 -2.54 17.86
CA PHE A 303 -2.69 -1.88 19.14
C PHE A 303 -1.42 -1.05 19.07
N VAL A 304 -1.53 0.24 19.40
CA VAL A 304 -0.42 1.19 19.45
C VAL A 304 -0.34 1.83 20.84
N GLU A 305 0.84 1.83 21.46
CA GLU A 305 1.00 2.45 22.79
C GLU A 305 0.93 3.97 22.73
N ASN A 306 1.72 4.59 21.83
CA ASN A 306 1.97 6.04 21.82
C ASN A 306 1.33 6.71 20.61
N HIS A 307 1.91 6.72 19.41
CA HIS A 307 1.35 7.45 18.25
C HIS A 307 1.11 6.57 17.04
N MET A 308 -0.02 6.78 16.35
CA MET A 308 -0.41 6.08 15.13
C MET A 308 -0.60 7.09 13.99
N VAL A 309 0.18 6.95 12.92
CA VAL A 309 0.20 7.86 11.77
C VAL A 309 0.01 7.05 10.48
N ILE A 310 -1.02 7.39 9.71
CA ILE A 310 -1.34 6.75 8.42
C ILE A 310 -1.43 7.85 7.36
N ARG A 311 -0.55 7.83 6.35
CA ARG A 311 -0.42 8.89 5.34
C ARG A 311 -0.35 8.28 3.94
N GLU A 312 -1.15 8.81 3.01
CA GLU A 312 -1.14 8.44 1.58
C GLU A 312 -1.24 6.92 1.32
N SER A 313 -1.91 6.17 2.21
CA SER A 313 -1.84 4.70 2.29
C SER A 313 -3.20 4.05 2.56
N THR A 314 -3.26 2.72 2.50
CA THR A 314 -4.46 1.94 2.85
C THR A 314 -4.23 1.05 4.08
N LEU A 315 -5.21 0.99 4.98
CA LEU A 315 -5.15 0.11 6.14
C LEU A 315 -6.52 -0.50 6.47
N ASN A 316 -6.57 -1.82 6.64
CA ASN A 316 -7.76 -2.57 7.04
C ASN A 316 -7.51 -3.28 8.39
N ALA A 317 -8.28 -2.96 9.42
CA ALA A 317 -8.07 -3.39 10.80
C ALA A 317 -9.34 -4.03 11.39
N GLN A 318 -9.42 -5.37 11.41
CA GLN A 318 -10.61 -6.11 11.85
C GLN A 318 -10.31 -7.01 13.06
N SER A 319 -11.06 -6.87 14.17
CA SER A 319 -10.91 -7.72 15.35
C SER A 319 -12.15 -8.57 15.67
N LYS A 320 -11.93 -9.81 16.12
CA LYS A 320 -12.99 -10.79 16.40
C LYS A 320 -13.64 -10.59 17.76
N GLU A 321 -12.93 -10.05 18.76
CA GLU A 321 -13.51 -9.78 20.11
C GLU A 321 -13.23 -8.38 20.69
N ASP A 322 -12.43 -7.54 20.04
CA ASP A 322 -12.06 -6.19 20.50
C ASP A 322 -12.21 -5.14 19.37
N VAL A 323 -11.67 -3.92 19.51
CA VAL A 323 -11.71 -2.84 18.50
C VAL A 323 -10.79 -3.10 17.30
N GLY A 324 -10.99 -2.38 16.19
CA GLY A 324 -10.11 -2.45 15.01
C GLY A 324 -8.76 -1.79 15.27
N LEU A 325 -8.77 -0.46 15.42
CA LEU A 325 -7.62 0.37 15.79
C LEU A 325 -7.74 0.82 17.25
N TYR A 326 -6.67 0.63 18.03
CA TYR A 326 -6.53 1.21 19.36
C TYR A 326 -5.21 1.98 19.51
N CYS A 327 -5.29 3.23 19.96
CA CYS A 327 -4.14 3.99 20.46
C CYS A 327 -4.33 4.39 21.93
N SER A 328 -3.39 4.02 22.81
CA SER A 328 -3.63 4.03 24.27
C SER A 328 -3.07 5.22 25.05
N ASN A 329 -2.09 5.98 24.51
CA ASN A 329 -1.49 7.13 25.21
C ASN A 329 -1.27 8.38 24.36
N GLY A 330 -1.37 8.30 23.02
CA GLY A 330 -1.15 9.42 22.09
C GLY A 330 -2.20 9.45 20.97
N ASP A 331 -1.94 10.29 19.98
CA ASP A 331 -2.90 10.64 18.93
C ASP A 331 -2.94 9.63 17.77
N ILE A 332 -4.09 9.61 17.08
CA ILE A 332 -4.25 8.92 15.78
C ILE A 332 -4.38 9.99 14.68
N GLU A 333 -3.47 9.97 13.72
CA GLU A 333 -3.52 10.78 12.50
C GLU A 333 -3.78 9.90 11.27
N ILE A 334 -4.80 10.23 10.48
CA ILE A 334 -5.12 9.58 9.21
C ILE A 334 -5.23 10.68 8.15
N ILE A 335 -4.29 10.72 7.20
CA ILE A 335 -4.11 11.83 6.25
C ILE A 335 -4.06 11.29 4.82
N SER A 336 -4.87 11.82 3.91
CA SER A 336 -4.92 11.42 2.49
C SER A 336 -5.00 9.90 2.26
N SER A 337 -5.67 9.16 3.17
CA SER A 337 -5.57 7.70 3.29
C SER A 337 -6.95 7.01 3.25
N LYS A 338 -6.96 5.71 2.98
CA LYS A 338 -8.16 4.86 3.09
C LYS A 338 -8.04 3.94 4.29
N VAL A 339 -8.91 4.08 5.29
CA VAL A 339 -8.87 3.25 6.51
C VAL A 339 -10.21 2.59 6.76
N GLU A 340 -10.22 1.25 6.77
CA GLU A 340 -11.35 0.44 7.23
C GLU A 340 -11.01 -0.15 8.60
N ALA A 341 -11.82 0.12 9.63
CA ALA A 341 -11.56 -0.35 10.99
C ALA A 341 -12.85 -0.88 11.62
N GLY A 342 -12.83 -2.08 12.20
CA GLY A 342 -14.05 -2.75 12.64
C GLY A 342 -13.88 -3.83 13.69
N SER A 343 -15.03 -4.25 14.22
CA SER A 343 -15.17 -5.25 15.28
C SER A 343 -16.33 -6.20 14.99
N ASP A 344 -16.14 -7.49 15.18
CA ASP A 344 -17.24 -8.49 15.23
C ASP A 344 -18.13 -8.33 16.49
N LYS A 345 -17.80 -7.37 17.38
CA LYS A 345 -18.50 -7.08 18.64
C LYS A 345 -19.11 -5.68 18.63
N GLU A 346 -19.81 -5.37 19.72
CA GLU A 346 -20.47 -4.07 19.94
C GLU A 346 -19.46 -3.09 20.55
N LEU A 347 -18.38 -2.85 19.80
CA LEU A 347 -17.22 -2.03 20.16
C LEU A 347 -16.86 -1.13 18.96
N PRO A 348 -16.25 0.05 19.18
CA PRO A 348 -15.88 0.94 18.08
C PRO A 348 -14.81 0.30 17.18
N GLY A 349 -14.83 0.64 15.89
CA GLY A 349 -13.74 0.29 14.97
C GLY A 349 -12.48 1.09 15.26
N ILE A 350 -12.61 2.37 15.66
CA ILE A 350 -11.48 3.25 16.02
C ILE A 350 -11.63 3.74 17.47
N LEU A 351 -10.60 3.50 18.30
CA LEU A 351 -10.49 3.98 19.67
C LEU A 351 -9.15 4.71 19.91
N THR A 352 -9.20 5.89 20.50
CA THR A 352 -8.01 6.55 21.07
C THR A 352 -8.28 7.20 22.43
N GLU A 353 -7.31 7.09 23.34
CA GLU A 353 -7.34 7.78 24.63
C GLU A 353 -6.80 9.23 24.56
N LYS A 354 -6.46 9.73 23.35
CA LYS A 354 -6.19 11.15 23.06
C LYS A 354 -7.05 11.64 21.88
N ASN A 355 -6.46 12.40 20.94
CA ASN A 355 -7.13 13.04 19.83
C ASN A 355 -7.18 12.11 18.60
N LEU A 356 -8.18 12.33 17.76
CA LEU A 356 -8.29 11.72 16.44
C LEU A 356 -8.34 12.80 15.37
N THR A 357 -7.40 12.77 14.43
CA THR A 357 -7.33 13.70 13.31
C THR A 357 -7.47 12.92 12.01
N LEU A 358 -8.58 13.17 11.29
CA LEU A 358 -8.87 12.64 9.97
C LEU A 358 -8.75 13.81 8.98
N THR A 359 -7.81 13.74 8.02
CA THR A 359 -7.57 14.78 7.03
C THR A 359 -7.66 14.20 5.63
N ASP A 360 -8.55 14.73 4.79
CA ASP A 360 -8.73 14.36 3.37
C ASP A 360 -8.73 12.85 3.08
N SER A 361 -9.28 12.06 4.02
CA SER A 361 -9.21 10.60 4.06
C SER A 361 -10.59 9.96 3.90
N GLU A 362 -10.62 8.74 3.37
CA GLU A 362 -11.81 7.88 3.36
C GLU A 362 -11.75 6.93 4.55
N VAL A 363 -12.59 7.15 5.56
CA VAL A 363 -12.62 6.34 6.78
C VAL A 363 -13.93 5.58 6.89
N ILE A 364 -13.86 4.25 6.98
CA ILE A 364 -14.99 3.36 7.19
C ILE A 364 -14.84 2.71 8.56
N SER A 365 -15.71 3.05 9.49
CA SER A 365 -15.74 2.46 10.83
C SER A 365 -17.18 2.29 11.25
N THR A 366 -17.80 1.17 10.86
CA THR A 366 -19.26 0.96 11.03
C THR A 366 -19.61 0.40 12.40
N GLY A 367 -20.63 0.98 13.05
CA GLY A 367 -21.11 0.58 14.37
C GLY A 367 -22.61 0.28 14.37
N LYS A 368 -23.09 -0.39 15.43
CA LYS A 368 -24.53 -0.66 15.61
C LYS A 368 -25.27 0.57 16.14
N ALA A 369 -26.57 0.62 15.84
CA ALA A 369 -27.48 1.67 16.28
C ALA A 369 -27.41 1.92 17.80
N GLY A 370 -26.87 3.06 18.18
CA GLY A 370 -26.73 3.49 19.58
C GLY A 370 -25.32 3.35 20.16
N GLU A 371 -24.45 2.54 19.58
CA GLU A 371 -23.08 2.33 20.04
C GLU A 371 -22.07 3.29 19.39
N ALA A 372 -20.85 3.33 19.93
CA ALA A 372 -19.74 4.05 19.30
C ALA A 372 -19.21 3.25 18.11
N SER A 373 -18.98 3.92 16.98
CA SER A 373 -18.18 3.38 15.86
C SER A 373 -16.79 4.02 15.85
N ILE A 374 -16.70 5.29 16.24
CA ILE A 374 -15.45 6.04 16.42
C ILE A 374 -15.48 6.68 17.81
N LEU A 375 -14.40 6.52 18.59
CA LEU A 375 -14.33 6.97 19.98
C LEU A 375 -12.95 7.57 20.31
N ALA A 376 -12.90 8.87 20.56
CA ALA A 376 -11.72 9.56 21.10
C ALA A 376 -12.02 10.06 22.53
N ARG A 377 -11.00 10.14 23.40
CA ARG A 377 -11.15 10.71 24.76
C ARG A 377 -10.76 12.18 24.86
N ALA A 378 -9.97 12.70 23.91
CA ALA A 378 -9.74 14.12 23.76
C ALA A 378 -10.52 14.65 22.54
N ASP A 379 -9.94 15.52 21.73
CA ASP A 379 -10.64 16.19 20.62
C ASP A 379 -10.74 15.30 19.36
N ILE A 380 -11.75 15.54 18.52
CA ILE A 380 -11.87 14.93 17.18
C ILE A 380 -11.85 16.03 16.12
N TYR A 381 -11.01 15.86 15.11
CA TYR A 381 -10.94 16.71 13.94
C TYR A 381 -11.19 15.86 12.68
N VAL A 382 -12.16 16.25 11.87
CA VAL A 382 -12.42 15.67 10.55
C VAL A 382 -12.34 16.80 9.54
N THR A 383 -11.20 16.97 8.87
CA THR A 383 -10.91 18.07 7.96
C THR A 383 -10.82 17.56 6.52
N GLY A 384 -11.92 17.68 5.78
CA GLY A 384 -12.05 17.08 4.45
C GLY A 384 -12.27 15.57 4.49
N GLY A 385 -12.32 14.94 3.31
CA GLY A 385 -12.57 13.51 3.16
C GLY A 385 -13.99 13.05 3.52
N THR A 386 -14.15 11.74 3.72
CA THR A 386 -15.41 11.07 4.06
C THR A 386 -15.25 10.17 5.28
N THR A 387 -16.29 10.06 6.11
CA THR A 387 -16.29 9.18 7.29
C THR A 387 -17.63 8.47 7.43
N GLU A 388 -17.66 7.17 7.11
CA GLU A 388 -18.84 6.31 7.22
C GLU A 388 -18.88 5.60 8.58
N ILE A 389 -19.96 5.81 9.33
CA ILE A 389 -20.11 5.29 10.71
C ILE A 389 -21.17 4.21 10.88
N GLY A 390 -21.85 3.83 9.80
CA GLY A 390 -23.05 2.98 9.80
C GLY A 390 -24.16 3.60 10.64
N ALA A 391 -24.97 2.76 11.28
CA ALA A 391 -25.97 3.19 12.25
C ALA A 391 -25.40 3.71 13.59
N GLY A 392 -24.08 3.58 13.82
CA GLY A 392 -23.40 3.95 15.06
C GLY A 392 -23.07 5.45 15.18
N LYS A 393 -22.01 5.79 15.92
CA LYS A 393 -21.71 7.16 16.38
C LYS A 393 -20.24 7.55 16.31
N ILE A 394 -19.99 8.86 16.12
CA ILE A 394 -18.74 9.53 16.48
C ILE A 394 -18.88 10.06 17.90
N ILE A 395 -17.99 9.65 18.80
CA ILE A 395 -18.01 10.08 20.21
C ILE A 395 -16.66 10.68 20.62
N SER A 396 -16.69 11.91 21.12
CA SER A 396 -15.53 12.62 21.68
C SER A 396 -15.64 12.75 23.20
N GLY A 397 -14.49 12.71 23.88
CA GLY A 397 -14.37 13.06 25.30
C GLY A 397 -14.12 14.54 25.54
N ASN A 398 -13.94 15.36 24.48
CA ASN A 398 -13.77 16.81 24.57
C ASN A 398 -14.52 17.54 23.43
N ASN A 399 -13.85 18.21 22.49
CA ASN A 399 -14.49 18.91 21.37
C ASN A 399 -14.56 18.03 20.12
N ILE A 400 -15.34 18.49 19.14
CA ILE A 400 -15.41 17.90 17.79
C ILE A 400 -15.43 19.04 16.77
N THR A 401 -14.57 18.97 15.75
CA THR A 401 -14.65 19.82 14.56
C THR A 401 -14.90 18.93 13.34
N ILE A 402 -16.01 19.15 12.65
CA ILE A 402 -16.37 18.44 11.41
C ILE A 402 -16.37 19.44 10.25
N ALA A 403 -15.44 19.26 9.33
CA ALA A 403 -15.30 19.96 8.05
C ALA A 403 -15.16 18.98 6.85
N GLY A 404 -15.12 17.67 7.10
CA GLY A 404 -15.33 16.61 6.11
C GLY A 404 -16.77 16.08 6.12
N ILE A 405 -17.10 15.20 5.19
CA ILE A 405 -18.45 14.62 5.05
C ILE A 405 -18.57 13.41 5.98
N VAL A 406 -19.56 13.41 6.88
CA VAL A 406 -19.89 12.24 7.71
C VAL A 406 -21.15 11.57 7.16
N THR A 407 -21.07 10.27 6.87
CA THR A 407 -22.16 9.46 6.35
C THR A 407 -22.57 8.36 7.34
N SER A 408 -23.84 8.01 7.33
CA SER A 408 -24.47 6.98 8.14
C SER A 408 -25.31 6.11 7.21
N ASP A 409 -24.93 4.83 7.09
CA ASP A 409 -25.49 3.87 6.14
C ASP A 409 -25.49 4.41 4.69
N GLY A 410 -24.40 5.08 4.30
CA GLY A 410 -24.19 5.65 2.97
C GLY A 410 -24.85 7.01 2.70
N SER A 411 -25.51 7.61 3.69
CA SER A 411 -26.20 8.91 3.55
C SER A 411 -25.59 9.99 4.46
N PRO A 412 -25.34 11.23 4.00
CA PRO A 412 -24.81 12.30 4.84
C PRO A 412 -25.66 12.54 6.11
N SER A 413 -25.05 12.46 7.29
CA SER A 413 -25.75 12.52 8.57
C SER A 413 -24.84 12.97 9.72
N TYR A 414 -25.21 14.09 10.34
CA TYR A 414 -24.47 14.70 11.45
C TYR A 414 -25.14 14.50 12.82
N ASN A 415 -26.22 13.71 12.89
CA ASN A 415 -27.04 13.53 14.09
C ASN A 415 -26.39 12.63 15.16
N ASN A 416 -25.49 11.74 14.75
CA ASN A 416 -24.84 10.74 15.60
C ASN A 416 -23.43 11.17 16.06
N ILE A 417 -23.18 12.49 16.10
CA ILE A 417 -21.90 13.10 16.46
C ILE A 417 -22.03 13.75 17.84
N ILE A 418 -21.34 13.22 18.85
CA ILE A 418 -21.63 13.50 20.27
C ILE A 418 -20.35 13.78 21.05
N SER A 419 -20.29 14.91 21.76
CA SER A 419 -19.35 15.07 22.88
C SER A 419 -19.95 14.54 24.18
N ASN A 420 -19.17 13.77 24.93
CA ASN A 420 -19.48 13.37 26.31
C ASN A 420 -18.98 14.37 27.36
N ASN A 421 -18.28 15.44 26.96
CA ASN A 421 -17.93 16.56 27.85
C ASN A 421 -19.13 17.52 27.93
N PRO A 422 -19.69 17.82 29.12
CA PRO A 422 -20.75 18.82 29.27
C PRO A 422 -20.39 20.24 28.79
N ASN A 423 -19.09 20.54 28.65
CA ASN A 423 -18.56 21.79 28.10
C ASN A 423 -17.93 21.62 26.69
N GLY A 424 -18.02 20.42 26.09
CA GLY A 424 -17.41 20.13 24.79
C GLY A 424 -18.17 20.79 23.65
N ILE A 425 -17.44 21.41 22.73
CA ILE A 425 -18.02 22.16 21.61
C ILE A 425 -18.03 21.27 20.36
N LEU A 426 -19.18 21.21 19.69
CA LEU A 426 -19.32 20.67 18.34
C LEU A 426 -19.28 21.82 17.33
N ILE A 427 -18.27 21.83 16.47
CA ILE A 427 -17.96 22.90 15.52
C ILE A 427 -18.18 22.38 14.09
N PHE A 428 -19.03 23.08 13.34
CA PHE A 428 -19.16 22.95 11.89
C PHE A 428 -18.64 24.27 11.28
N PRO A 429 -17.49 24.28 10.59
CA PRO A 429 -17.01 25.48 9.90
C PRO A 429 -17.95 25.92 8.78
N LYS A 430 -17.75 27.16 8.29
CA LYS A 430 -18.50 27.66 7.13
C LYS A 430 -18.24 26.78 5.91
N ALA A 431 -19.26 26.60 5.08
CA ALA A 431 -19.14 26.00 3.77
C ALA A 431 -18.16 26.80 2.89
N ASP A 432 -17.46 26.14 1.97
CA ASP A 432 -16.62 26.84 1.00
C ASP A 432 -17.50 27.45 -0.10
N TYR A 433 -17.28 28.74 -0.36
CA TYR A 433 -17.95 29.50 -1.41
C TYR A 433 -16.99 29.84 -2.57
N SER A 434 -15.78 29.28 -2.64
CA SER A 434 -14.80 29.55 -3.71
C SER A 434 -15.41 29.41 -5.11
N ALA A 435 -16.08 28.28 -5.39
CA ALA A 435 -16.76 28.02 -6.65
C ALA A 435 -17.91 29.01 -6.93
N VAL A 436 -18.67 29.40 -5.91
CA VAL A 436 -19.75 30.39 -6.03
C VAL A 436 -19.19 31.77 -6.34
N ASN A 437 -18.08 32.15 -5.71
CA ASN A 437 -17.42 33.43 -5.94
C ASN A 437 -16.87 33.49 -7.37
N ALA A 438 -16.20 32.43 -7.85
CA ALA A 438 -15.70 32.34 -9.22
C ALA A 438 -16.83 32.35 -10.27
N ALA A 439 -17.97 31.73 -9.99
CA ALA A 439 -19.16 31.79 -10.86
C ALA A 439 -19.76 33.20 -10.92
N ILE A 440 -19.84 33.90 -9.79
CA ILE A 440 -20.27 35.31 -9.72
C ILE A 440 -19.28 36.23 -10.45
N GLU A 441 -17.97 35.99 -10.30
CA GLU A 441 -16.93 36.77 -10.97
C GLU A 441 -17.05 36.70 -12.49
N LYS A 442 -17.08 35.47 -13.07
CA LYS A 442 -17.37 35.24 -14.50
C LYS A 442 -18.66 35.91 -14.97
N ALA A 443 -19.74 35.83 -14.19
CA ALA A 443 -21.01 36.43 -14.53
C ALA A 443 -20.96 37.98 -14.54
N ASN A 444 -20.09 38.59 -13.75
CA ASN A 444 -19.87 40.05 -13.71
C ASN A 444 -18.93 40.56 -14.82
N GLU A 445 -18.15 39.69 -15.48
CA GLU A 445 -17.33 40.04 -16.66
C GLU A 445 -18.19 40.27 -17.92
N LEU A 446 -19.44 39.79 -17.92
CA LEU A 446 -20.36 39.85 -19.05
C LEU A 446 -21.06 41.22 -19.15
N ASN A 447 -21.03 41.81 -20.34
CA ASN A 447 -21.85 42.97 -20.65
C ASN A 447 -23.32 42.55 -20.85
N LYS A 448 -24.16 42.82 -19.84
CA LYS A 448 -25.59 42.51 -19.85
C LYS A 448 -26.35 43.03 -21.08
N ASP A 449 -25.93 44.16 -21.66
CA ASP A 449 -26.66 44.82 -22.76
C ASP A 449 -26.49 44.04 -24.09
N ASP A 450 -25.52 43.12 -24.16
CA ASP A 450 -25.33 42.21 -25.29
C ASP A 450 -26.27 40.98 -25.22
N TYR A 451 -27.10 40.82 -24.18
CA TYR A 451 -27.96 39.65 -23.96
C TYR A 451 -29.43 40.00 -23.71
N SER A 452 -30.32 39.29 -24.41
CA SER A 452 -31.77 39.54 -24.38
C SER A 452 -32.51 39.03 -23.14
N ASN A 453 -31.83 38.28 -22.26
CA ASN A 453 -32.39 37.55 -21.12
C ASN A 453 -31.45 37.51 -19.90
N PHE A 454 -30.66 38.57 -19.68
CA PHE A 454 -29.66 38.61 -18.60
C PHE A 454 -30.27 38.53 -17.17
N ASP A 455 -31.57 38.75 -17.04
CA ASP A 455 -32.33 38.63 -15.78
C ASP A 455 -32.23 37.22 -15.17
N ILE A 456 -31.97 36.18 -15.95
CA ILE A 456 -31.77 34.82 -15.43
C ILE A 456 -30.48 34.69 -14.61
N VAL A 457 -29.42 35.41 -14.99
CA VAL A 457 -28.13 35.43 -14.28
C VAL A 457 -28.26 36.29 -13.02
N GLU A 458 -28.86 37.47 -13.12
CA GLU A 458 -29.18 38.29 -11.96
C GLU A 458 -30.01 37.51 -10.93
N LYS A 459 -31.01 36.74 -11.38
CA LYS A 459 -31.84 35.90 -10.52
C LYS A 459 -31.07 34.75 -9.86
N ALA A 460 -30.13 34.12 -10.57
CA ALA A 460 -29.28 33.06 -10.01
C ALA A 460 -28.33 33.60 -8.92
N ILE A 461 -27.69 34.75 -9.18
CA ILE A 461 -26.81 35.42 -8.20
C ILE A 461 -27.59 35.88 -6.97
N ASN A 462 -28.79 36.44 -7.16
CA ASN A 462 -29.67 36.88 -6.05
C ASN A 462 -30.27 35.71 -5.24
N ALA A 463 -30.14 34.45 -5.70
CA ALA A 463 -30.58 33.27 -4.95
C ALA A 463 -29.52 32.76 -3.94
N VAL A 464 -28.29 33.27 -3.98
CA VAL A 464 -27.18 32.83 -3.13
C VAL A 464 -27.37 33.27 -1.69
N VAL A 465 -27.71 32.33 -0.81
CA VAL A 465 -27.71 32.56 0.64
C VAL A 465 -26.30 32.29 1.19
N ARG A 466 -25.72 33.31 1.84
CA ARG A 466 -24.41 33.24 2.51
C ARG A 466 -24.53 32.72 3.95
N ASP A 467 -23.38 32.54 4.61
CA ASP A 467 -23.25 32.07 5.99
C ASP A 467 -23.77 30.64 6.29
N LYS A 468 -23.84 29.79 5.26
CA LYS A 468 -24.02 28.34 5.43
C LYS A 468 -22.78 27.69 6.07
N ASP A 469 -23.01 26.60 6.79
CA ASP A 469 -21.95 25.70 7.28
C ASP A 469 -21.80 24.46 6.41
N ILE A 470 -20.71 23.72 6.59
CA ILE A 470 -20.30 22.57 5.76
C ILE A 470 -21.39 21.51 5.56
N ARG A 471 -22.36 21.40 6.48
CA ARG A 471 -23.48 20.44 6.37
C ARG A 471 -24.45 20.80 5.23
N GLU A 472 -24.32 21.99 4.66
CA GLU A 472 -25.08 22.48 3.50
C GLU A 472 -24.20 22.69 2.25
N GLN A 473 -23.00 22.08 2.17
CA GLN A 473 -22.08 22.29 1.04
C GLN A 473 -22.73 21.99 -0.32
N ASP A 474 -23.51 20.91 -0.45
CA ASP A 474 -24.27 20.58 -1.67
C ASP A 474 -25.18 21.73 -2.15
N ILE A 475 -25.70 22.55 -1.22
CA ILE A 475 -26.55 23.71 -1.53
C ILE A 475 -25.70 24.88 -2.01
N VAL A 476 -24.48 25.03 -1.47
CA VAL A 476 -23.51 26.04 -1.91
C VAL A 476 -22.94 25.69 -3.28
N ASP A 477 -22.58 24.44 -3.52
CA ASP A 477 -22.15 23.95 -4.83
C ASP A 477 -23.29 24.05 -5.86
N GLY A 478 -24.53 23.76 -5.45
CA GLY A 478 -25.73 23.99 -6.23
C GLY A 478 -25.93 25.46 -6.63
N TYR A 479 -25.50 26.43 -5.83
CA TYR A 479 -25.50 27.84 -6.25
C TYR A 479 -24.48 28.11 -7.37
N ALA A 480 -23.26 27.56 -7.28
CA ALA A 480 -22.26 27.72 -8.33
C ALA A 480 -22.73 27.09 -9.65
N GLN A 481 -23.30 25.88 -9.58
CA GLN A 481 -23.90 25.19 -10.73
C GLN A 481 -25.04 26.01 -11.34
N ALA A 482 -25.95 26.55 -10.53
CA ALA A 482 -27.08 27.36 -11.01
C ALA A 482 -26.65 28.68 -11.67
N ILE A 483 -25.57 29.31 -11.22
CA ILE A 483 -25.04 30.53 -11.84
C ILE A 483 -24.36 30.22 -13.17
N ASN A 484 -23.51 29.19 -13.24
CA ASN A 484 -22.89 28.76 -14.49
C ASN A 484 -23.96 28.38 -15.54
N ALA A 485 -24.94 27.56 -15.16
CA ALA A 485 -26.04 27.17 -16.05
C ALA A 485 -26.93 28.36 -16.49
N ALA A 486 -27.02 29.43 -15.69
CA ALA A 486 -27.70 30.66 -16.09
C ALA A 486 -26.88 31.48 -17.10
N VAL A 487 -25.55 31.49 -16.98
CA VAL A 487 -24.62 32.09 -17.94
C VAL A 487 -24.66 31.33 -19.28
N ASP A 488 -24.61 30.00 -19.24
CA ASP A 488 -24.67 29.13 -20.43
C ASP A 488 -26.02 29.26 -21.18
N ALA A 489 -27.09 29.71 -20.49
CA ALA A 489 -28.43 29.90 -21.05
C ALA A 489 -28.69 31.33 -21.58
N LEU A 490 -27.67 32.20 -21.62
CA LEU A 490 -27.78 33.55 -22.17
C LEU A 490 -27.98 33.54 -23.70
N LYS A 491 -28.77 34.51 -24.20
CA LYS A 491 -29.16 34.64 -25.61
C LYS A 491 -28.72 35.99 -26.15
N PRO A 492 -27.65 36.03 -26.97
CA PRO A 492 -27.12 37.27 -27.54
C PRO A 492 -28.19 38.10 -28.26
N VAL A 493 -28.09 39.43 -28.15
CA VAL A 493 -28.90 40.37 -28.92
C VAL A 493 -28.41 40.35 -30.37
N LEU A 494 -29.17 39.68 -31.24
CA LEU A 494 -28.92 39.71 -32.67
C LEU A 494 -29.20 41.12 -33.22
N LEU A 495 -28.13 41.82 -33.62
CA LEU A 495 -28.25 43.07 -34.36
C LEU A 495 -28.93 42.81 -35.72
N PRO A 496 -29.78 43.74 -36.22
CA PRO A 496 -30.37 43.60 -37.54
C PRO A 496 -29.28 43.65 -38.62
N PRO A 497 -29.39 42.86 -39.71
CA PRO A 497 -28.35 42.78 -40.73
C PRO A 497 -28.14 44.14 -41.41
N ILE A 498 -26.89 44.60 -41.41
CA ILE A 498 -26.49 45.89 -41.97
C ILE A 498 -26.53 45.80 -43.51
N ASN A 499 -27.19 46.74 -44.17
CA ASN A 499 -27.04 46.95 -45.61
C ASN A 499 -25.92 47.99 -45.83
N TYR A 500 -24.74 47.51 -46.21
CA TYR A 500 -23.56 48.33 -46.38
C TYR A 500 -23.60 49.08 -47.74
N PRO A 501 -23.41 50.41 -47.76
CA PRO A 501 -23.51 51.18 -49.00
C PRO A 501 -22.29 50.92 -49.90
N ILE A 502 -22.57 50.72 -51.19
CA ILE A 502 -21.55 50.68 -52.24
C ILE A 502 -21.19 52.12 -52.60
N ILE A 503 -19.91 52.46 -52.44
CA ILE A 503 -19.34 53.78 -52.70
C ILE A 503 -19.17 54.01 -54.21
N GLU A 504 -18.71 52.97 -54.92
CA GLU A 504 -18.20 53.05 -56.29
C GLU A 504 -18.21 51.64 -56.90
N ALA A 505 -18.78 51.46 -58.09
CA ALA A 505 -18.82 50.16 -58.76
C ALA A 505 -19.02 50.23 -60.28
N ASP A 506 -18.41 49.30 -61.02
CA ASP A 506 -18.62 49.12 -62.45
C ASP A 506 -19.96 48.39 -62.72
N GLN A 507 -21.05 49.14 -62.90
CA GLN A 507 -22.41 48.58 -63.07
C GLN A 507 -22.69 47.97 -64.45
N THR A 508 -21.81 48.15 -65.44
CA THR A 508 -21.96 47.56 -66.77
C THR A 508 -20.59 47.13 -67.31
N VAL A 509 -20.49 45.90 -67.81
CA VAL A 509 -19.25 45.32 -68.31
C VAL A 509 -19.45 44.59 -69.64
N VAL A 510 -18.48 44.74 -70.55
CA VAL A 510 -18.49 44.10 -71.88
C VAL A 510 -17.62 42.85 -71.84
N LYS A 511 -18.09 41.72 -72.40
CA LYS A 511 -17.30 40.50 -72.57
C LYS A 511 -16.29 40.65 -73.70
N ASP A 512 -15.18 41.35 -73.43
CA ASP A 512 -14.12 41.60 -74.41
C ASP A 512 -12.87 40.72 -74.24
N GLY A 513 -12.84 39.88 -73.21
CA GLY A 513 -11.71 39.02 -72.81
C GLY A 513 -10.74 39.66 -71.82
N THR A 514 -10.88 40.95 -71.51
CA THR A 514 -9.97 41.73 -70.67
C THR A 514 -10.64 42.50 -69.54
N SER A 515 -11.96 42.71 -69.59
CA SER A 515 -12.70 43.53 -68.63
C SER A 515 -12.89 42.84 -67.26
N SER A 516 -12.67 43.60 -66.19
CA SER A 516 -12.95 43.22 -64.79
C SER A 516 -13.92 44.21 -64.15
N VAL A 517 -14.69 43.75 -63.15
CA VAL A 517 -15.64 44.60 -62.40
C VAL A 517 -15.07 44.87 -61.01
N THR A 518 -14.88 46.14 -60.66
CA THR A 518 -14.48 46.57 -59.31
C THR A 518 -15.66 47.16 -58.56
N ILE A 519 -15.79 46.80 -57.28
CA ILE A 519 -16.85 47.21 -56.36
C ILE A 519 -16.17 47.63 -55.06
N LYS A 520 -16.53 48.79 -54.53
CA LYS A 520 -15.98 49.37 -53.31
C LYS A 520 -17.11 49.67 -52.33
N ILE A 521 -17.03 49.08 -51.15
CA ILE A 521 -18.07 49.10 -50.12
C ILE A 521 -17.56 49.86 -48.90
N ASP A 522 -18.44 50.67 -48.27
CA ASP A 522 -18.14 51.35 -47.00
C ASP A 522 -18.26 50.39 -45.81
N ALA A 523 -17.42 49.37 -45.80
CA ALA A 523 -17.41 48.28 -44.84
C ALA A 523 -15.97 47.89 -44.47
N VAL A 524 -15.79 47.43 -43.23
CA VAL A 524 -14.48 47.03 -42.69
C VAL A 524 -14.04 45.69 -43.31
N PHE A 525 -12.82 45.65 -43.83
CA PHE A 525 -12.32 44.50 -44.57
C PHE A 525 -12.24 43.19 -43.75
N ASN A 526 -12.02 43.29 -42.44
CA ASN A 526 -11.97 42.11 -41.57
C ASN A 526 -13.32 41.39 -41.45
N ASP A 527 -14.42 42.11 -41.70
CA ASP A 527 -15.78 41.56 -41.59
C ASP A 527 -16.23 40.90 -42.90
N PHE A 528 -15.46 41.00 -43.99
CA PHE A 528 -15.81 40.45 -45.30
C PHE A 528 -15.67 38.91 -45.35
N ILE A 529 -16.76 38.23 -45.71
CA ILE A 529 -16.84 36.77 -45.79
C ILE A 529 -16.59 36.26 -47.21
N GLY A 530 -17.26 36.85 -48.21
CA GLY A 530 -17.27 36.35 -49.57
C GLY A 530 -18.21 37.12 -50.52
N VAL A 531 -18.26 36.69 -51.77
CA VAL A 531 -19.07 37.29 -52.84
C VAL A 531 -20.02 36.23 -53.39
N SER A 532 -21.20 36.63 -53.85
CA SER A 532 -22.11 35.80 -54.63
C SER A 532 -22.60 36.55 -55.86
N VAL A 533 -22.86 35.81 -56.94
CA VAL A 533 -23.59 36.30 -58.12
C VAL A 533 -24.76 35.36 -58.40
N ASP A 534 -25.95 35.92 -58.60
CA ASP A 534 -27.22 35.19 -58.74
C ASP A 534 -27.46 34.18 -57.61
N ASN A 535 -27.14 34.60 -56.37
CA ASN A 535 -27.18 33.79 -55.14
C ASN A 535 -26.27 32.54 -55.13
N LYS A 536 -25.23 32.49 -55.98
CA LYS A 536 -24.19 31.44 -55.97
C LYS A 536 -22.85 32.03 -55.53
N GLU A 537 -22.14 31.36 -54.62
CA GLU A 537 -20.83 31.83 -54.15
C GLU A 537 -19.81 31.89 -55.30
N VAL A 538 -19.05 32.98 -55.34
CA VAL A 538 -17.92 33.16 -56.26
C VAL A 538 -16.66 32.57 -55.62
N GLY A 539 -15.95 31.68 -56.33
CA GLY A 539 -14.69 31.11 -55.85
C GLY A 539 -13.66 32.19 -55.48
N LYS A 540 -12.90 31.99 -54.39
CA LYS A 540 -11.91 32.97 -53.90
C LYS A 540 -10.73 33.18 -54.88
N ASP A 541 -10.57 32.27 -55.83
CA ASP A 541 -9.68 32.36 -56.98
C ASP A 541 -10.23 33.21 -58.15
N GLN A 542 -11.54 33.49 -58.18
CA GLN A 542 -12.23 34.21 -59.26
C GLN A 542 -12.41 35.72 -59.01
N TYR A 543 -12.01 36.22 -57.84
CA TYR A 543 -11.93 37.65 -57.52
C TYR A 543 -10.63 38.01 -56.79
N THR A 544 -10.46 39.29 -56.46
CA THR A 544 -9.45 39.76 -55.49
C THR A 544 -10.12 40.72 -54.50
N ALA A 545 -9.62 40.75 -53.26
CA ALA A 545 -10.17 41.56 -52.18
C ALA A 545 -9.03 42.34 -51.49
N LYS A 546 -9.23 43.62 -51.14
CA LYS A 546 -8.18 44.51 -50.60
C LYS A 546 -8.66 45.38 -49.42
N THR A 547 -7.73 45.65 -48.51
CA THR A 547 -7.90 46.50 -47.31
C THR A 547 -7.96 48.00 -47.63
N GLY A 548 -8.63 48.75 -46.76
CA GLY A 548 -9.03 50.14 -46.95
C GLY A 548 -10.53 50.26 -46.66
N SER A 549 -11.29 50.94 -47.53
CA SER A 549 -12.66 50.49 -47.82
C SER A 549 -12.58 49.06 -48.39
N THR A 550 -13.57 48.20 -48.14
CA THR A 550 -13.59 46.86 -48.75
C THR A 550 -13.71 46.99 -50.27
N ILE A 551 -12.64 46.63 -50.99
CA ILE A 551 -12.60 46.65 -52.46
C ILE A 551 -12.53 45.22 -52.97
N ILE A 552 -13.52 44.86 -53.78
CA ILE A 552 -13.66 43.57 -54.47
C ILE A 552 -13.48 43.81 -55.97
N THR A 553 -12.65 43.00 -56.64
CA THR A 553 -12.56 42.99 -58.11
C THR A 553 -12.83 41.59 -58.64
N LEU A 554 -13.95 41.39 -59.36
CA LEU A 554 -14.24 40.17 -60.12
C LEU A 554 -13.30 40.08 -61.33
N LYS A 555 -12.64 38.93 -61.53
CA LYS A 555 -11.61 38.79 -62.56
C LYS A 555 -12.18 38.63 -63.98
N PRO A 556 -11.42 38.97 -65.04
CA PRO A 556 -11.85 38.78 -66.42
C PRO A 556 -12.15 37.33 -66.79
N GLU A 557 -11.51 36.34 -66.15
CA GLU A 557 -11.87 34.93 -66.34
C GLU A 557 -13.32 34.67 -65.89
N TYR A 558 -13.70 35.18 -64.72
CA TYR A 558 -15.03 34.99 -64.15
C TYR A 558 -16.12 35.73 -64.92
N ILE A 559 -15.88 36.97 -65.32
CA ILE A 559 -16.85 37.78 -66.11
C ILE A 559 -17.21 37.10 -67.45
N GLN A 560 -16.30 36.32 -68.04
CA GLN A 560 -16.58 35.52 -69.23
C GLN A 560 -17.48 34.30 -68.97
N THR A 561 -17.60 33.83 -67.72
CA THR A 561 -18.47 32.68 -67.36
C THR A 561 -19.93 33.06 -67.11
N LEU A 562 -20.21 34.34 -66.83
CA LEU A 562 -21.56 34.85 -66.65
C LEU A 562 -22.35 34.77 -67.97
N THR A 563 -23.68 34.78 -67.91
CA THR A 563 -24.54 34.94 -69.10
C THR A 563 -24.54 36.40 -69.57
N GLU A 564 -25.41 36.77 -70.50
CA GLU A 564 -25.71 38.18 -70.77
C GLU A 564 -27.01 38.57 -70.06
N GLY A 565 -27.15 39.85 -69.75
CA GLY A 565 -28.28 40.39 -69.00
C GLY A 565 -27.86 41.02 -67.69
N ILE A 566 -28.78 41.01 -66.72
CA ILE A 566 -28.58 41.61 -65.39
C ILE A 566 -28.35 40.48 -64.38
N HIS A 567 -27.31 40.64 -63.56
CA HIS A 567 -26.86 39.70 -62.56
C HIS A 567 -26.89 40.34 -61.16
N ASP A 568 -27.40 39.64 -60.15
CA ASP A 568 -27.48 40.14 -58.79
C ASP A 568 -26.19 39.82 -58.02
N VAL A 569 -25.40 40.84 -57.67
CA VAL A 569 -24.12 40.71 -56.99
C VAL A 569 -24.25 41.07 -55.50
N THR A 570 -24.00 40.10 -54.63
CA THR A 570 -24.06 40.25 -53.18
C THR A 570 -22.68 40.07 -52.56
N ILE A 571 -22.25 41.02 -51.75
CA ILE A 571 -21.02 40.99 -50.96
C ILE A 571 -21.43 40.74 -49.50
N HIS A 572 -20.94 39.66 -48.90
CA HIS A 572 -21.34 39.21 -47.57
C HIS A 572 -20.35 39.66 -46.49
N PHE A 573 -20.88 40.08 -45.34
CA PHE A 573 -20.13 40.48 -44.16
C PHE A 573 -20.67 39.77 -42.90
N VAL A 574 -19.86 39.69 -41.83
CA VAL A 574 -20.18 39.02 -40.54
C VAL A 574 -21.54 39.42 -39.95
N ASN A 575 -22.01 40.65 -40.21
CA ASN A 575 -23.23 41.23 -39.67
C ASN A 575 -24.12 41.88 -40.76
N GLY A 576 -23.92 41.59 -42.05
CA GLY A 576 -24.58 42.35 -43.12
C GLY A 576 -24.25 41.93 -44.55
N THR A 577 -24.79 42.67 -45.52
CA THR A 577 -24.45 42.52 -46.95
C THR A 577 -24.37 43.87 -47.65
N ALA A 578 -23.73 43.92 -48.82
CA ALA A 578 -23.88 45.00 -49.81
C ALA A 578 -24.35 44.38 -51.13
N GLN A 579 -25.26 45.04 -51.86
CA GLN A 579 -25.90 44.45 -53.05
C GLN A 579 -25.94 45.45 -54.21
N MET A 580 -25.68 44.97 -55.43
CA MET A 580 -25.86 45.72 -56.68
C MET A 580 -26.20 44.81 -57.86
N ASN A 581 -26.76 45.41 -58.91
CA ASN A 581 -27.05 44.74 -60.17
C ASN A 581 -25.92 45.03 -61.17
N LEU A 582 -25.28 43.98 -61.68
CA LEU A 582 -24.26 44.05 -62.73
C LEU A 582 -24.89 43.73 -64.09
N THR A 583 -24.78 44.65 -65.04
CA THR A 583 -25.21 44.38 -66.44
C THR A 583 -24.04 43.86 -67.26
N VAL A 584 -24.18 42.69 -67.87
CA VAL A 584 -23.15 42.06 -68.71
C VAL A 584 -23.62 41.99 -70.16
N THR A 585 -22.83 42.53 -71.09
CA THR A 585 -23.16 42.61 -72.53
C THR A 585 -22.08 42.01 -73.42
N GLU A 586 -22.45 41.50 -74.60
CA GLU A 586 -21.47 41.11 -75.61
C GLU A 586 -20.73 42.31 -76.25
N LYS A 587 -19.54 42.00 -76.79
CA LYS A 587 -18.71 42.93 -77.54
C LYS A 587 -19.29 43.14 -78.94
N ALA A 588 -19.90 44.29 -79.17
CA ALA A 588 -20.51 44.67 -80.45
C ALA A 588 -19.59 44.36 -81.65
N ASN A 589 -20.02 43.39 -82.48
CA ASN A 589 -19.29 42.95 -83.66
C ASN A 589 -19.54 43.96 -84.81
N PRO A 590 -18.52 44.47 -85.53
CA PRO A 590 -18.73 45.61 -86.44
C PRO A 590 -19.55 45.36 -87.71
N ASP A 591 -19.82 44.09 -88.05
CA ASP A 591 -20.62 43.67 -89.21
C ASP A 591 -21.81 42.81 -88.76
N ASP A 592 -22.93 43.46 -88.38
CA ASP A 592 -24.24 43.06 -88.92
C ASP A 592 -25.16 44.28 -89.01
N THR A 593 -26.02 44.32 -90.04
CA THR A 593 -26.89 45.46 -90.35
C THR A 593 -28.24 45.00 -90.89
N ASP A 594 -29.30 45.05 -90.07
CA ASP A 594 -30.65 45.30 -90.60
C ASP A 594 -31.60 45.98 -89.58
N LYS A 595 -32.83 46.21 -90.03
CA LYS A 595 -33.78 47.24 -89.57
C LYS A 595 -34.53 47.00 -88.25
N PRO A 596 -35.09 48.08 -87.67
CA PRO A 596 -35.97 48.03 -86.51
C PRO A 596 -37.46 47.81 -86.86
N ASP A 597 -38.20 47.39 -85.84
CA ASP A 597 -39.60 47.71 -85.46
C ASP A 597 -39.77 47.22 -83.99
N ASP A 598 -40.77 47.60 -83.18
CA ASP A 598 -41.47 48.86 -82.91
C ASP A 598 -42.39 48.61 -81.66
N THR A 599 -43.03 49.65 -81.14
CA THR A 599 -44.18 49.65 -80.19
C THR A 599 -43.97 49.27 -78.71
N ASP A 600 -44.30 50.26 -77.87
CA ASP A 600 -45.06 50.21 -76.61
C ASP A 600 -45.56 48.83 -76.13
N LYS A 601 -45.60 48.54 -74.82
CA LYS A 601 -46.27 49.39 -73.81
C LYS A 601 -45.98 48.90 -72.37
N PRO A 602 -45.94 49.77 -71.34
CA PRO A 602 -45.91 49.33 -69.95
C PRO A 602 -47.28 48.82 -69.47
N ASP A 603 -47.27 47.86 -68.54
CA ASP A 603 -48.45 47.47 -67.78
C ASP A 603 -48.24 47.54 -66.26
N LYS A 604 -49.34 47.33 -65.51
CA LYS A 604 -49.64 48.00 -64.25
C LYS A 604 -49.44 47.09 -63.01
N PRO A 605 -49.07 47.62 -61.82
CA PRO A 605 -48.98 46.82 -60.61
C PRO A 605 -50.35 46.29 -60.15
N ASP A 606 -50.39 45.01 -59.76
CA ASP A 606 -51.53 44.39 -59.10
C ASP A 606 -51.49 44.54 -57.57
N THR A 607 -52.66 44.36 -56.96
CA THR A 607 -52.96 44.72 -55.57
C THR A 607 -52.63 43.62 -54.55
N PRO A 608 -52.34 43.97 -53.27
CA PRO A 608 -52.12 42.99 -52.22
C PRO A 608 -53.41 42.26 -51.85
N ASP A 609 -53.36 40.93 -51.81
CA ASP A 609 -54.48 40.12 -51.33
C ASP A 609 -54.46 39.94 -49.80
N LYS A 610 -55.59 39.51 -49.25
CA LYS A 610 -55.82 39.43 -47.80
C LYS A 610 -55.21 38.18 -47.14
N PRO A 611 -55.02 38.18 -45.80
CA PRO A 611 -54.65 36.96 -45.07
C PRO A 611 -55.80 35.96 -45.08
N ASP A 612 -55.46 34.67 -45.19
CA ASP A 612 -56.40 33.56 -45.06
C ASP A 612 -56.34 32.95 -43.65
N ASP A 613 -57.31 32.10 -43.32
CA ASP A 613 -57.72 31.81 -41.94
C ASP A 613 -56.76 30.98 -41.08
N THR A 614 -56.95 31.05 -39.76
CA THR A 614 -56.18 30.28 -38.77
C THR A 614 -56.46 28.79 -38.88
N ASP A 615 -55.45 28.00 -39.27
CA ASP A 615 -55.56 26.55 -39.21
C ASP A 615 -55.41 26.00 -37.77
N LYS A 616 -55.84 24.77 -37.61
CA LYS A 616 -56.13 24.10 -36.33
C LYS A 616 -54.85 23.62 -35.63
N PRO A 617 -54.79 23.59 -34.27
CA PRO A 617 -53.65 23.00 -33.58
C PRO A 617 -53.52 21.51 -33.90
N ASP A 618 -52.33 21.12 -34.35
CA ASP A 618 -51.95 19.73 -34.58
C ASP A 618 -51.92 18.91 -33.28
N THR A 619 -52.07 17.60 -33.45
CA THR A 619 -51.92 16.64 -32.34
C THR A 619 -50.47 16.59 -31.86
N PRO A 620 -50.21 16.42 -30.54
CA PRO A 620 -48.85 16.21 -30.07
C PRO A 620 -48.21 15.02 -30.77
N ASP A 621 -47.04 15.24 -31.36
CA ASP A 621 -46.28 14.16 -31.95
C ASP A 621 -45.91 13.12 -30.88
N LYS A 622 -45.81 11.88 -31.35
CA LYS A 622 -45.39 10.75 -30.53
C LYS A 622 -43.93 10.99 -30.11
N PRO A 623 -43.54 10.74 -28.85
CA PRO A 623 -42.14 10.86 -28.45
C PRO A 623 -41.24 10.05 -29.38
N ASP A 624 -40.22 10.71 -29.91
CA ASP A 624 -39.19 10.05 -30.71
C ASP A 624 -38.57 8.89 -29.93
N THR A 625 -38.22 7.83 -30.66
CA THR A 625 -37.33 6.82 -30.10
C THR A 625 -36.02 7.50 -29.73
N PRO A 626 -35.46 7.27 -28.53
CA PRO A 626 -34.17 7.85 -28.16
C PRO A 626 -33.16 7.59 -29.27
N ASP A 627 -32.48 8.65 -29.71
CA ASP A 627 -31.42 8.50 -30.70
C ASP A 627 -30.40 7.48 -30.19
N LYS A 628 -29.92 6.66 -31.13
CA LYS A 628 -28.79 5.78 -30.87
C LYS A 628 -27.65 6.69 -30.37
N PRO A 629 -26.95 6.36 -29.27
CA PRO A 629 -25.86 7.20 -28.78
C PRO A 629 -24.90 7.50 -29.94
N ASP A 630 -24.51 8.77 -30.05
CA ASP A 630 -23.47 9.18 -30.99
C ASP A 630 -22.28 8.22 -30.88
N ASP A 631 -21.71 7.85 -32.02
CA ASP A 631 -20.46 7.11 -32.05
C ASP A 631 -19.38 8.03 -31.45
N THR A 632 -19.17 7.89 -30.13
CA THR A 632 -18.25 8.71 -29.32
C THR A 632 -16.95 8.92 -30.07
N ASP A 633 -16.50 10.17 -30.19
CA ASP A 633 -15.29 10.53 -30.93
C ASP A 633 -14.19 9.53 -30.64
N LYS A 634 -13.82 8.79 -31.69
CA LYS A 634 -12.85 7.71 -31.59
C LYS A 634 -11.58 8.31 -31.01
N PRO A 635 -11.07 7.84 -29.85
CA PRO A 635 -9.92 8.44 -29.20
C PRO A 635 -8.79 8.62 -30.21
N ASP A 636 -8.25 9.84 -30.26
CA ASP A 636 -7.16 10.15 -31.17
C ASP A 636 -6.08 9.10 -31.01
N LYS A 637 -5.68 8.51 -32.14
CA LYS A 637 -4.76 7.38 -32.13
C LYS A 637 -3.46 7.90 -31.51
N PRO A 638 -2.96 7.30 -30.40
CA PRO A 638 -1.71 7.76 -29.80
C PRO A 638 -0.63 7.83 -30.88
N ASP A 639 0.08 8.96 -30.93
CA ASP A 639 1.21 9.12 -31.83
C ASP A 639 2.15 7.94 -31.60
N THR A 640 2.54 7.31 -32.70
CA THR A 640 3.52 6.22 -32.64
C THR A 640 4.81 6.82 -32.10
N PRO A 641 5.36 6.31 -30.97
CA PRO A 641 6.63 6.80 -30.46
C PRO A 641 7.66 6.79 -31.58
N ASP A 642 8.37 7.90 -31.75
CA ASP A 642 9.44 7.97 -32.75
C ASP A 642 10.39 6.80 -32.52
N LYS A 643 10.74 6.12 -33.62
CA LYS A 643 11.64 4.97 -33.58
C LYS A 643 12.96 5.46 -32.97
N PRO A 644 13.51 4.80 -31.94
CA PRO A 644 14.86 5.12 -31.49
C PRO A 644 15.80 5.11 -32.69
N ASP A 645 16.56 6.19 -32.88
CA ASP A 645 17.67 6.18 -33.82
C ASP A 645 18.58 5.01 -33.46
N ASP A 646 19.02 4.26 -34.47
CA ASP A 646 19.86 3.10 -34.27
C ASP A 646 21.17 3.56 -33.63
N THR A 647 21.35 3.28 -32.33
CA THR A 647 22.52 3.73 -31.57
C THR A 647 23.77 3.14 -32.18
N ASP A 648 24.67 4.03 -32.62
CA ASP A 648 25.85 3.63 -33.37
C ASP A 648 26.66 2.58 -32.60
N LYS A 649 27.11 1.57 -33.35
CA LYS A 649 27.84 0.43 -32.83
C LYS A 649 29.04 0.92 -32.01
N PRO A 650 29.28 0.45 -30.77
CA PRO A 650 30.41 0.88 -29.97
C PRO A 650 31.73 0.69 -30.72
N ASP A 651 32.41 1.82 -31.01
CA ASP A 651 33.76 1.79 -31.52
C ASP A 651 34.71 1.22 -30.47
N THR A 652 35.74 0.52 -30.93
CA THR A 652 36.72 -0.10 -30.04
C THR A 652 37.48 0.96 -29.25
N PRO A 653 37.61 0.84 -27.91
CA PRO A 653 38.37 1.80 -27.12
C PRO A 653 39.82 1.92 -27.62
N ASP A 654 40.16 3.11 -28.12
CA ASP A 654 41.54 3.46 -28.36
C ASP A 654 42.31 3.54 -27.04
N LYS A 655 43.65 3.45 -27.11
CA LYS A 655 44.48 3.47 -25.92
C LYS A 655 44.36 4.81 -25.17
N PRO A 656 44.49 4.81 -23.83
CA PRO A 656 44.79 6.03 -23.10
C PRO A 656 46.13 6.60 -23.58
N ASP A 657 46.13 7.83 -24.07
CA ASP A 657 47.33 8.67 -24.14
C ASP A 657 47.62 9.29 -22.75
N ASP A 658 48.87 9.68 -22.52
CA ASP A 658 49.36 10.10 -21.20
C ASP A 658 48.72 11.40 -20.68
N THR A 659 48.75 11.55 -19.35
CA THR A 659 48.04 12.62 -18.63
C THR A 659 48.55 14.02 -18.97
N ASP A 660 47.62 14.92 -19.26
CA ASP A 660 47.84 16.37 -19.12
C ASP A 660 47.14 16.91 -17.88
N LYS A 661 47.70 17.97 -17.30
CA LYS A 661 47.42 18.38 -15.92
C LYS A 661 46.21 19.33 -15.84
N PRO A 662 45.27 19.16 -14.88
CA PRO A 662 44.21 20.14 -14.64
C PRO A 662 44.78 21.52 -14.30
N ASP A 663 44.30 22.54 -14.99
CA ASP A 663 44.59 23.94 -14.67
C ASP A 663 43.62 24.45 -13.57
N ASN A 664 43.97 25.54 -12.90
CA ASN A 664 43.17 26.05 -11.77
C ASN A 664 41.80 26.59 -12.25
N THR A 665 40.71 26.06 -11.69
CA THR A 665 39.39 26.69 -11.78
C THR A 665 39.26 27.80 -10.74
N ASP A 666 38.70 28.93 -11.15
CA ASP A 666 38.44 30.07 -10.26
C ASP A 666 37.36 29.77 -9.21
N LYS A 667 37.48 30.46 -8.08
CA LYS A 667 36.60 30.29 -6.92
C LYS A 667 35.23 30.97 -7.15
N PRO A 668 34.09 30.32 -6.85
CA PRO A 668 32.79 30.98 -6.86
C PRO A 668 32.71 32.14 -5.85
N ASP A 669 32.02 33.21 -6.24
CA ASP A 669 31.70 34.34 -5.36
C ASP A 669 30.71 33.94 -4.26
N THR A 670 30.78 34.63 -3.12
CA THR A 670 29.93 34.39 -1.96
C THR A 670 28.60 35.15 -2.08
N PRO A 671 27.44 34.52 -1.80
CA PRO A 671 26.16 35.23 -1.71
C PRO A 671 26.17 36.34 -0.65
N ASP A 672 25.44 37.42 -0.91
CA ASP A 672 25.26 38.53 0.03
C ASP A 672 24.48 38.11 1.29
N LYS A 673 24.73 38.83 2.39
CA LYS A 673 24.19 38.54 3.73
C LYS A 673 22.76 39.13 3.88
N PRO A 674 21.80 38.40 4.49
CA PRO A 674 20.53 38.98 4.90
C PRO A 674 20.69 40.11 5.93
N ASP A 675 19.80 41.10 5.86
CA ASP A 675 19.68 42.17 6.85
C ASP A 675 19.27 41.62 8.23
N ASP A 676 19.75 42.26 9.29
CA ASP A 676 19.50 41.83 10.66
C ASP A 676 18.05 42.17 11.09
N THR A 677 17.31 41.16 11.58
CA THR A 677 16.00 41.36 12.22
C THR A 677 16.16 41.72 13.70
N ASP A 678 15.29 42.59 14.20
CA ASP A 678 15.36 43.09 15.58
C ASP A 678 15.28 41.96 16.61
N LYS A 679 16.17 42.04 17.61
CA LYS A 679 16.37 41.01 18.63
C LYS A 679 15.21 41.02 19.64
N PRO A 680 14.57 39.87 19.95
CA PRO A 680 13.61 39.78 21.05
C PRO A 680 14.23 40.13 22.40
N ASP A 681 13.47 40.83 23.25
CA ASP A 681 13.86 41.09 24.63
C ASP A 681 14.05 39.79 25.42
N THR A 682 15.01 39.79 26.34
CA THR A 682 15.33 38.62 27.18
C THR A 682 14.28 38.44 28.27
N PRO A 683 13.67 37.24 28.42
CA PRO A 683 12.87 36.92 29.59
C PRO A 683 13.68 37.04 30.89
N ASP A 684 13.04 37.51 31.96
CA ASP A 684 13.68 37.60 33.28
C ASP A 684 14.12 36.21 33.79
N LYS A 685 15.25 36.19 34.52
CA LYS A 685 15.81 34.97 35.11
C LYS A 685 14.87 34.44 36.20
N PRO A 686 14.53 33.13 36.20
CA PRO A 686 13.90 32.50 37.36
C PRO A 686 14.77 32.64 38.63
N ASP A 687 14.11 32.91 39.76
CA ASP A 687 14.77 32.84 41.08
C ASP A 687 15.31 31.43 41.32
N ASP A 688 16.47 31.34 41.98
CA ASP A 688 17.16 30.07 42.20
C ASP A 688 16.37 29.20 43.19
N THR A 689 15.93 28.02 42.73
CA THR A 689 15.29 27.02 43.60
C THR A 689 16.33 26.32 44.47
N ASP A 690 16.00 26.12 45.75
CA ASP A 690 16.90 25.48 46.71
C ASP A 690 17.38 24.11 46.24
N LYS A 691 18.68 23.90 46.36
CA LYS A 691 19.37 22.67 45.95
C LYS A 691 18.88 21.48 46.81
N PRO A 692 18.50 20.35 46.20
CA PRO A 692 18.22 19.13 46.96
C PRO A 692 19.43 18.68 47.80
N ASP A 693 19.19 18.33 49.06
CA ASP A 693 20.20 17.76 49.93
C ASP A 693 20.76 16.45 49.37
N THR A 694 22.05 16.22 49.58
CA THR A 694 22.72 14.98 49.16
C THR A 694 22.25 13.82 50.03
N PRO A 695 21.83 12.67 49.44
CA PRO A 695 21.56 11.46 50.21
C PRO A 695 22.79 11.02 51.02
N ASP A 696 22.57 10.65 52.28
CA ASP A 696 23.64 10.16 53.15
C ASP A 696 24.26 8.86 52.60
N LYS A 697 25.56 8.71 52.85
CA LYS A 697 26.34 7.53 52.44
C LYS A 697 25.88 6.31 53.24
N PRO A 698 25.64 5.14 52.61
CA PRO A 698 25.46 3.88 53.34
C PRO A 698 26.67 3.57 54.23
N ASP A 699 26.43 3.15 55.47
CA ASP A 699 27.47 2.67 56.38
C ASP A 699 28.09 1.35 55.86
N ASP A 700 29.39 1.20 56.09
CA ASP A 700 30.15 0.01 55.72
C ASP A 700 29.73 -1.21 56.57
N THR A 701 29.10 -2.21 55.95
CA THR A 701 28.74 -3.48 56.62
C THR A 701 29.94 -4.42 56.72
N ASP A 702 30.19 -4.97 57.91
CA ASP A 702 31.38 -5.75 58.23
C ASP A 702 31.68 -6.94 57.29
N LYS A 703 32.97 -7.11 57.01
CA LYS A 703 33.56 -8.18 56.22
C LYS A 703 33.38 -9.56 56.90
N PRO A 704 32.75 -10.56 56.25
CA PRO A 704 32.79 -11.95 56.71
C PRO A 704 34.23 -12.48 56.67
N ASP A 705 34.68 -13.11 57.75
CA ASP A 705 36.07 -13.57 57.86
C ASP A 705 36.30 -14.95 57.22
N THR A 706 37.53 -15.21 56.79
CA THR A 706 37.89 -16.39 55.99
C THR A 706 38.38 -17.56 56.83
N SER A 707 37.75 -18.74 56.71
CA SER A 707 38.17 -19.97 57.40
C SER A 707 38.49 -21.13 56.45
N ASP A 708 39.76 -21.17 56.05
CA ASP A 708 40.61 -22.32 55.71
C ASP A 708 40.24 -23.45 54.72
N LYS A 709 41.33 -23.90 54.09
CA LYS A 709 41.52 -24.85 52.99
C LYS A 709 41.54 -26.33 53.48
N PRO A 710 40.99 -27.30 52.73
CA PRO A 710 41.33 -28.71 52.86
C PRO A 710 42.59 -29.07 52.03
N ASP A 711 43.48 -29.93 52.57
CA ASP A 711 44.71 -30.35 51.88
C ASP A 711 44.96 -31.88 51.95
N ASN A 712 45.43 -32.39 50.81
CA ASN A 712 45.90 -33.73 50.39
C ASN A 712 45.98 -34.97 51.32
N THR A 713 45.74 -36.14 50.67
CA THR A 713 46.30 -37.50 50.90
C THR A 713 45.88 -38.27 52.18
N ASP A 714 45.82 -39.62 52.22
CA ASP A 714 46.38 -40.64 51.30
C ASP A 714 45.52 -41.95 51.20
N LYS A 715 45.96 -42.93 50.38
CA LYS A 715 45.39 -44.29 50.12
C LYS A 715 46.08 -45.38 51.01
N PRO A 716 45.84 -46.72 50.90
CA PRO A 716 44.74 -47.53 50.36
C PRO A 716 44.25 -48.71 51.29
N ASP A 717 43.39 -49.59 50.73
CA ASP A 717 43.37 -51.09 50.88
C ASP A 717 42.09 -51.83 51.35
N THR A 718 41.99 -53.09 50.88
CA THR A 718 40.93 -54.12 51.05
C THR A 718 41.58 -55.51 50.79
N PRO A 719 40.91 -56.68 50.89
CA PRO A 719 39.78 -57.18 51.71
C PRO A 719 40.34 -58.32 52.64
N PRO A 720 39.77 -59.55 52.83
CA PRO A 720 38.40 -60.10 52.82
C PRO A 720 38.02 -60.95 54.08
N GLU A 721 36.75 -61.40 54.22
CA GLU A 721 36.34 -62.82 54.44
C GLU A 721 34.80 -63.04 54.53
N LYS A 722 34.33 -64.27 54.85
CA LYS A 722 32.97 -64.86 54.66
C LYS A 722 32.72 -65.94 55.79
N PRO A 723 31.69 -66.83 55.80
CA PRO A 723 30.27 -66.80 55.38
C PRO A 723 29.24 -67.35 56.43
N GLY A 724 27.93 -67.13 56.20
CA GLY A 724 26.83 -68.05 56.61
C GLY A 724 26.33 -67.99 58.07
N ASP A 725 25.30 -68.74 58.50
CA ASP A 725 24.16 -69.39 57.82
C ASP A 725 23.14 -69.87 58.90
N THR A 726 21.83 -69.99 58.60
CA THR A 726 20.85 -70.98 59.17
C THR A 726 19.38 -70.69 58.79
N SER A 727 18.52 -71.72 58.93
CA SER A 727 17.12 -71.78 58.49
C SER A 727 16.17 -72.15 59.66
N ASN A 728 14.85 -71.91 59.56
CA ASN A 728 13.83 -72.96 59.29
C ASN A 728 12.35 -72.64 59.70
N ASN A 729 11.42 -73.00 58.80
CA ASN A 729 10.01 -73.43 58.94
C ASN A 729 8.95 -72.77 59.87
N GLY A 730 7.71 -72.70 59.34
CA GLY A 730 6.47 -72.39 60.08
C GLY A 730 5.14 -72.59 59.29
N GLN A 731 4.73 -73.84 59.05
CA GLN A 731 3.38 -74.26 58.56
C GLN A 731 2.66 -75.06 59.68
N PRO A 732 1.38 -75.54 59.57
CA PRO A 732 0.43 -75.58 58.43
C PRO A 732 -1.03 -75.14 58.75
N GLN A 733 -1.98 -75.29 57.81
CA GLN A 733 -3.27 -76.04 57.99
C GLN A 733 -4.13 -76.13 56.68
N ARG A 734 -5.14 -77.02 56.66
CA ARG A 734 -6.17 -77.28 55.58
C ARG A 734 -7.54 -77.61 56.26
N PRO A 735 -8.67 -78.05 55.62
CA PRO A 735 -9.02 -78.41 54.21
C PRO A 735 -10.32 -77.65 53.73
N SER A 736 -11.26 -78.05 52.81
CA SER A 736 -11.46 -79.13 51.80
C SER A 736 -12.64 -78.78 50.81
N GLY A 737 -12.77 -79.51 49.69
CA GLY A 737 -13.97 -79.59 48.80
C GLY A 737 -14.03 -78.55 47.66
N SER A 738 -14.25 -78.84 46.35
CA SER A 738 -15.17 -79.74 45.59
C SER A 738 -16.58 -79.15 45.38
N LEU A 739 -17.22 -79.16 44.18
CA LEU A 739 -16.97 -79.83 42.88
C LEU A 739 -17.84 -79.20 41.72
N ASN A 740 -17.32 -79.12 40.47
CA ASN A 740 -17.97 -79.21 39.12
C ASN A 740 -19.28 -78.41 38.76
N ASN A 741 -19.72 -78.20 37.50
CA ASN A 741 -19.29 -78.66 36.15
C ASN A 741 -19.76 -77.75 34.97
N GLY A 742 -19.06 -77.79 33.82
CA GLY A 742 -19.58 -77.48 32.45
C GLY A 742 -19.79 -75.99 32.06
N GLN A 743 -19.77 -75.56 30.78
CA GLN A 743 -19.47 -76.23 29.48
C GLN A 743 -18.68 -75.28 28.51
N THR A 744 -18.29 -75.79 27.33
CA THR A 744 -17.38 -75.19 26.31
C THR A 744 -18.11 -74.87 24.98
N PRO A 745 -17.51 -74.44 23.83
CA PRO A 745 -16.16 -73.89 23.53
C PRO A 745 -16.08 -72.62 22.60
N LYS A 746 -14.83 -72.12 22.44
CA LYS A 746 -14.13 -71.42 21.31
C LYS A 746 -14.47 -71.87 19.84
N PRO A 747 -13.89 -71.29 18.74
CA PRO A 747 -13.25 -69.96 18.49
C PRO A 747 -13.35 -69.32 17.04
N SER A 748 -12.88 -68.05 16.92
CA SER A 748 -11.98 -67.42 15.89
C SER A 748 -12.23 -67.38 14.34
N GLY A 749 -11.93 -66.20 13.76
CA GLY A 749 -11.36 -65.98 12.40
C GLY A 749 -12.29 -65.31 11.37
N SER A 750 -11.82 -64.56 10.34
CA SER A 750 -10.50 -63.95 10.06
C SER A 750 -10.57 -62.93 8.88
N SER A 751 -9.67 -61.93 8.86
CA SER A 751 -9.02 -61.28 7.68
C SER A 751 -9.81 -60.54 6.55
N ASN A 752 -9.47 -59.24 6.42
CA ASN A 752 -9.03 -58.52 5.19
C ASN A 752 -10.01 -57.94 4.13
N ALA A 753 -9.45 -56.97 3.39
CA ALA A 753 -9.94 -56.13 2.27
C ALA A 753 -11.00 -55.06 2.63
N GLN A 754 -10.86 -53.74 2.36
CA GLN A 754 -10.16 -52.91 1.34
C GLN A 754 -10.93 -52.72 0.01
N THR A 755 -11.65 -51.59 -0.14
CA THR A 755 -11.84 -50.86 -1.43
C THR A 755 -12.51 -49.47 -1.27
N THR A 756 -11.81 -48.43 -1.76
CA THR A 756 -12.25 -47.30 -2.65
C THR A 756 -13.71 -46.84 -2.79
N GLY A 757 -13.89 -45.51 -3.00
CA GLY A 757 -15.06 -44.87 -3.66
C GLY A 757 -15.95 -44.08 -2.69
N GLN A 758 -15.88 -42.75 -2.52
CA GLN A 758 -15.85 -41.60 -3.44
C GLN A 758 -17.22 -41.23 -4.07
N SER A 759 -17.50 -39.92 -4.12
CA SER A 759 -18.53 -39.18 -4.90
C SER A 759 -19.92 -38.84 -4.29
N THR A 760 -20.07 -37.53 -4.02
CA THR A 760 -21.18 -36.62 -4.43
C THR A 760 -22.62 -36.74 -3.88
N GLN A 761 -23.06 -35.60 -3.29
CA GLN A 761 -24.34 -34.89 -3.52
C GLN A 761 -25.67 -35.55 -3.06
N THR A 762 -26.72 -34.85 -2.59
CA THR A 762 -27.06 -33.40 -2.50
C THR A 762 -28.15 -33.14 -1.42
N LYS A 763 -28.54 -31.86 -1.25
CA LYS A 763 -29.78 -31.33 -0.59
C LYS A 763 -29.84 -31.21 0.94
N ALA A 764 -29.66 -29.96 1.40
CA ALA A 764 -30.59 -29.29 2.32
C ALA A 764 -31.71 -28.60 1.49
N PRO A 765 -32.68 -27.85 2.06
CA PRO A 765 -33.03 -27.64 3.48
C PRO A 765 -34.50 -27.95 3.82
N LYS A 766 -34.90 -27.77 5.09
CA LYS A 766 -36.29 -27.51 5.52
C LYS A 766 -36.33 -26.53 6.71
N THR A 767 -37.47 -25.87 6.87
CA THR A 767 -37.72 -24.72 7.76
C THR A 767 -38.91 -24.97 8.71
N GLY A 768 -39.05 -24.16 9.77
CA GLY A 768 -40.18 -24.17 10.73
C GLY A 768 -39.95 -25.09 11.94
N ASP A 769 -40.41 -24.77 13.17
CA ASP A 769 -41.35 -23.73 13.62
C ASP A 769 -41.02 -23.19 15.04
N HIS A 770 -41.82 -22.22 15.52
CA HIS A 770 -41.62 -21.44 16.77
C HIS A 770 -42.49 -21.89 17.97
N SER A 771 -42.16 -21.32 19.15
CA SER A 771 -43.03 -21.08 20.32
C SER A 771 -43.29 -22.26 21.30
N PRO A 772 -43.76 -22.02 22.55
CA PRO A 772 -44.05 -20.73 23.23
C PRO A 772 -43.38 -20.56 24.63
N ILE A 773 -43.80 -19.51 25.36
CA ILE A 773 -43.25 -19.02 26.63
C ILE A 773 -44.13 -19.41 27.84
N GLU A 774 -43.50 -19.76 28.96
CA GLU A 774 -43.99 -19.55 30.34
C GLU A 774 -42.83 -19.02 31.21
N GLY A 775 -43.01 -18.19 32.25
CA GLY A 775 -44.22 -17.47 32.67
C GLY A 775 -44.42 -17.41 34.19
N LEU A 776 -43.84 -16.41 34.88
CA LEU A 776 -44.35 -15.98 36.20
C LEU A 776 -44.00 -14.52 36.54
N LEU A 777 -44.72 -13.96 37.52
CA LEU A 777 -44.95 -12.52 37.73
C LEU A 777 -44.86 -12.15 39.22
N LEU A 778 -44.28 -11.00 39.56
CA LEU A 778 -44.59 -10.29 40.82
C LEU A 778 -44.48 -8.77 40.67
N LEU A 779 -45.02 -8.01 41.64
CA LEU A 779 -45.62 -6.70 41.39
C LEU A 779 -45.04 -5.57 42.28
N MET A 780 -44.64 -4.46 41.63
CA MET A 780 -44.92 -3.06 42.01
C MET A 780 -44.39 -2.38 43.31
N LEU A 781 -43.74 -1.21 43.06
CA LEU A 781 -43.95 0.13 43.66
C LEU A 781 -43.08 0.69 44.83
N VAL A 782 -42.38 1.79 44.47
CA VAL A 782 -42.27 3.11 45.16
C VAL A 782 -41.06 3.46 46.07
N SER A 783 -40.55 4.68 45.81
CA SER A 783 -39.53 5.52 46.48
C SER A 783 -38.09 4.98 46.57
N GLY A 784 -37.04 5.80 46.37
CA GLY A 784 -37.04 7.21 45.92
C GLY A 784 -35.70 7.92 46.15
N VAL A 785 -35.32 8.81 45.23
CA VAL A 785 -34.26 9.84 45.30
C VAL A 785 -32.90 9.42 45.93
N GLY A 786 -31.89 9.20 45.09
CA GLY A 786 -30.49 9.06 45.50
C GLY A 786 -29.54 9.36 44.34
N MET A 787 -28.55 10.23 44.55
CA MET A 787 -27.71 10.84 43.50
C MET A 787 -26.25 10.32 43.58
N THR A 788 -25.55 10.34 42.44
CA THR A 788 -24.08 10.41 42.33
C THR A 788 -23.24 9.18 42.74
N ALA A 789 -22.56 8.56 41.77
CA ALA A 789 -21.12 8.21 41.85
C ALA A 789 -20.62 7.66 40.50
N ALA A 790 -19.64 8.33 39.87
CA ALA A 790 -18.91 7.77 38.74
C ALA A 790 -17.86 6.75 39.22
N LYS A 791 -17.69 5.63 38.52
CA LYS A 791 -16.60 4.68 38.78
C LYS A 791 -15.46 4.91 37.80
N LYS A 792 -14.33 5.42 38.32
CA LYS A 792 -13.01 5.15 37.73
C LYS A 792 -12.80 3.63 37.64
N TYR A 793 -12.20 3.16 36.56
CA TYR A 793 -11.55 1.85 36.49
C TYR A 793 -10.04 2.07 36.42
N GLU A 794 -9.37 1.97 37.57
CA GLU A 794 -7.90 1.92 37.65
C GLU A 794 -7.47 0.44 37.68
N MET A 795 -6.90 -0.06 36.57
CA MET A 795 -6.38 -1.42 36.51
C MET A 795 -4.97 -1.50 37.11
N HIS A 796 -4.89 -1.90 38.38
CA HIS A 796 -3.62 -2.18 39.05
C HIS A 796 -2.95 -3.45 38.52
N PHE A 797 -1.89 -3.29 37.72
CA PHE A 797 -0.93 -4.37 37.47
C PHE A 797 -0.24 -4.79 38.77
N LYS A 798 -0.44 -6.04 39.21
CA LYS A 798 0.36 -6.66 40.27
C LYS A 798 1.50 -7.48 39.68
N ARG A 799 2.72 -6.93 39.68
CA ARG A 799 3.94 -7.74 39.56
C ARG A 799 4.05 -8.67 40.77
N SER A 800 4.24 -9.96 40.54
CA SER A 800 4.42 -10.96 41.59
C SER A 800 5.85 -11.52 41.56
N ASN A 801 6.80 -10.78 42.12
CA ASN A 801 8.14 -11.30 42.38
C ASN A 801 8.07 -12.31 43.53
N HIS A 802 8.43 -13.57 43.27
CA HIS A 802 8.82 -14.54 44.30
C HIS A 802 10.15 -15.20 43.92
N LYS A 803 10.81 -15.76 44.93
CA LYS A 803 12.22 -16.18 44.94
C LYS A 803 12.43 -17.57 44.36
#